data_AF-A0A7Z9E3K7-F1
#
_entry.id   AF-A0A7Z9E3K7-F1
#
_cell.length_a   1.000
_cell.length_b   1.000
_cell.length_c   1.000
_cell.angle_alpha   90.00
_cell.angle_beta   90.00
_cell.angle_gamma   90.00
#
_symmetry.space_group_name_H-M   'P 1'
#
loop_
_entity.id
_entity.type
_entity.pdbx_description
1 polymer ?
#
loop_
_entity_poly.entity_id
_entity_poly.type
_entity_poly.pdbx_seq_one_letter_code
_entity_poly.pdbx_strand_id
1 'polypeptide(L)'
;MNEPQFSSISDRLPPQNIEAEEAILGGILLDPEAISRVAELLQPESFALKSHQIIYRATLTLHFQGKPTDLMTVTTWLADQKLLEQVGGQLKLTQLVDRTVSAVNIDQYGLLILDKKIRRSLITGGHTIIELAYDTSQDLETVLDKAEQQIFNISQVRPQQDLVSIGETLIDTFQEIEDRNEGISLPGIPCGFYDLDAMTGGFQRSDLIIIAGRPSMGKCLSFDSTIVLSDGSVVTIEDIYNRQKAQILTLENNWKFKITEPSDFIDDGIKPVFRVTTKLGRFVESTLTHPFLTIQGWKQLAELKLGQKIAVPRKVDVFGSEKISECQAKILGYLIGDGGLTDSNAVLTNNDCRIQQDFINAVKDFDTNLKVRIDNSHGTRADSLNVTKNQQLVIDNRQSFAKTLRQTVQIKGISGSEIAQDLGVSPSAVSHWMNGKSAPNSEFFKQLCDLLDIDTTVLAPDGAETIQINNRNSLVIWLEKLGLWGKNSHQKTIPEIIFRLERSQIALFLNRLFATDGWATVLASSQSQIGYTSVSEELARQVQHLLLRFGIIATLKKRSVKYKETRRTAWQLDITDALSLKTFISEIGIFSKEEALLKIENALMNKRYQTNRDLIPIEIWQEIATVKGDESWQNLAKRAGIPGYSNIHVGKRQPSRERLWTLATALDNLPLQQLATSEIYWDEIVSIEFMGEKQVYDLTIPETHNFVANDICVHNTSFAVGLGHNIAKGQKLPIAIFSLEMSKGQLVQRLLSSEAKIESNRIRSGRISQSEWEPLTMAISSLAELPIFIDDTPNITVTEMRSKARRLQAENGGVLGLVLIDYLQLMEGGSDNRVQELSRITRSLKGLARELSVPVIALSQLSRSVESRTNKRPMLSDLRESGCLTGDSLITLADTGLQVPIKELIGKSGFPVWALNEKIMKLEIAIVSNAFSTGIKPVFTLTTRLGRKIRATANHKFLTIQGWKRLDELSFKQHICLPDNSDVYWDEIVSIIPDGEEEVFDLTVPNLHNFVANNIIVHNSIEQDADLVMMIYRDDYYNPDTPDRGITEIIMAKHRNGPTGTIKLLFDPQFTKFRNLANPRSS
;
A
#
# COMPACT_ATOMS: atom_id res chain seq x y z
N MET A 1 20.87 48.05 -17.84
CA MET A 1 20.97 46.71 -18.47
C MET A 1 21.06 46.94 -19.96
N ASN A 2 22.06 46.37 -20.64
CA ASN A 2 22.09 46.41 -22.10
C ASN A 2 21.19 45.29 -22.60
N GLU A 3 20.06 45.64 -23.24
CA GLU A 3 19.32 44.66 -24.01
C GLU A 3 20.18 44.21 -25.21
N PRO A 4 20.31 42.90 -25.47
CA PRO A 4 21.01 42.44 -26.65
C PRO A 4 20.19 42.81 -27.90
N GLN A 5 20.76 43.68 -28.75
CA GLN A 5 20.23 43.93 -30.09
C GLN A 5 20.34 42.65 -30.93
N PHE A 6 19.28 41.84 -30.93
CA PHE A 6 19.11 40.78 -31.91
C PHE A 6 18.84 41.41 -33.27
N SER A 7 19.89 41.57 -34.08
CA SER A 7 19.76 41.85 -35.51
C SER A 7 18.82 40.82 -36.16
N SER A 8 17.86 41.27 -36.98
CA SER A 8 16.88 40.40 -37.65
C SER A 8 17.57 39.22 -38.37
N ILE A 9 17.37 38.01 -37.84
CA ILE A 9 17.99 36.77 -38.35
C ILE A 9 17.52 36.43 -39.78
N SER A 10 16.39 37.02 -40.21
CA SER A 10 15.71 36.79 -41.49
C SER A 10 16.53 37.00 -42.76
N ASP A 11 17.63 37.76 -42.72
CA ASP A 11 18.46 38.05 -43.91
C ASP A 11 19.67 37.10 -44.10
N ARG A 12 19.85 36.11 -43.22
CA ARG A 12 20.97 35.16 -43.33
C ARG A 12 20.58 33.94 -44.16
N LEU A 13 21.30 33.73 -45.28
CA LEU A 13 21.17 32.52 -46.09
C LEU A 13 21.42 31.24 -45.23
N PRO A 14 20.61 30.18 -45.39
CA PRO A 14 20.83 28.92 -44.70
C PRO A 14 22.23 28.32 -44.97
N PRO A 15 22.85 27.62 -44.00
CA PRO A 15 24.16 27.01 -44.19
C PRO A 15 24.20 26.04 -45.39
N GLN A 16 25.09 26.31 -46.34
CA GLN A 16 25.26 25.54 -47.58
C GLN A 16 26.73 25.56 -48.02
N ASN A 17 27.14 24.55 -48.80
CA ASN A 17 28.45 24.52 -49.45
C ASN A 17 28.28 23.96 -50.87
N ILE A 18 28.01 24.85 -51.81
CA ILE A 18 27.68 24.49 -53.20
C ILE A 18 28.88 23.85 -53.90
N GLU A 19 30.11 24.28 -53.59
CA GLU A 19 31.34 23.70 -54.18
C GLU A 19 31.52 22.23 -53.80
N ALA A 20 31.25 21.87 -52.53
CA ALA A 20 31.26 20.48 -52.10
C ALA A 20 30.13 19.65 -52.75
N GLU A 21 28.94 20.24 -52.93
CA GLU A 21 27.84 19.57 -53.62
C GLU A 21 28.16 19.30 -55.10
N GLU A 22 28.69 20.29 -55.82
CA GLU A 22 29.13 20.12 -57.21
C GLU A 22 30.28 19.08 -57.30
N ALA A 23 31.19 19.07 -56.32
CA ALA A 23 32.31 18.14 -56.27
C ALA A 23 31.89 16.66 -56.09
N ILE A 24 30.87 16.39 -55.26
CA ILE A 24 30.35 15.03 -55.10
C ILE A 24 29.61 14.58 -56.36
N LEU A 25 28.74 15.43 -56.91
CA LEU A 25 27.95 15.06 -58.08
C LEU A 25 28.82 14.83 -59.32
N GLY A 26 29.79 15.70 -59.61
CA GLY A 26 30.74 15.46 -60.69
C GLY A 26 31.61 14.21 -60.45
N GLY A 27 31.97 13.94 -59.20
CA GLY A 27 32.74 12.75 -58.80
C GLY A 27 32.00 11.45 -59.09
N ILE A 28 30.71 11.38 -58.76
CA ILE A 28 29.83 10.23 -59.07
C ILE A 28 29.61 10.03 -60.58
N LEU A 29 29.55 11.13 -61.34
CA LEU A 29 29.36 11.09 -62.80
C LEU A 29 30.65 10.71 -63.56
N LEU A 30 31.82 10.91 -62.92
CA LEU A 30 33.15 10.58 -63.44
C LEU A 30 33.61 9.18 -63.03
N ASP A 31 33.34 8.79 -61.78
CA ASP A 31 33.69 7.50 -61.18
C ASP A 31 32.41 6.84 -60.60
N PRO A 32 31.82 5.87 -61.30
CA PRO A 32 30.61 5.17 -60.84
C PRO A 32 30.78 4.38 -59.53
N GLU A 33 32.00 4.05 -59.10
CA GLU A 33 32.21 3.38 -57.80
C GLU A 33 32.15 4.37 -56.63
N ALA A 34 32.36 5.67 -56.88
CA ALA A 34 32.37 6.71 -55.86
C ALA A 34 31.02 6.89 -55.15
N ILE A 35 29.89 6.50 -55.76
CA ILE A 35 28.58 6.61 -55.12
C ILE A 35 28.41 5.66 -53.93
N SER A 36 29.01 4.46 -53.98
CA SER A 36 28.87 3.46 -52.91
C SER A 36 29.38 3.99 -51.57
N ARG A 37 30.49 4.75 -51.59
CA ARG A 37 31.11 5.36 -50.41
C ARG A 37 30.29 6.47 -49.76
N VAL A 38 29.38 7.11 -50.50
CA VAL A 38 28.54 8.22 -49.98
C VAL A 38 27.05 7.91 -49.87
N ALA A 39 26.58 6.79 -50.44
CA ALA A 39 25.17 6.40 -50.42
C ALA A 39 24.63 6.15 -49.00
N GLU A 40 25.45 5.61 -48.09
CA GLU A 40 25.08 5.41 -46.68
C GLU A 40 25.06 6.73 -45.89
N LEU A 41 25.87 7.71 -46.29
CA LEU A 41 26.08 8.97 -45.56
C LEU A 41 25.12 10.09 -45.98
N LEU A 42 24.74 10.13 -47.26
CA LEU A 42 23.97 11.22 -47.87
C LEU A 42 22.61 10.73 -48.38
N GLN A 43 21.58 11.50 -48.03
CA GLN A 43 20.25 11.39 -48.62
C GLN A 43 20.06 12.52 -49.65
N PRO A 44 19.15 12.42 -50.63
CA PRO A 44 18.88 13.50 -51.58
C PRO A 44 18.64 14.86 -50.90
N GLU A 45 17.95 14.87 -49.76
CA GLU A 45 17.61 16.06 -48.97
C GLU A 45 18.83 16.64 -48.20
N SER A 46 20.00 15.98 -48.24
CA SER A 46 21.26 16.53 -47.73
C SER A 46 21.79 17.69 -48.57
N PHE A 47 21.45 17.76 -49.87
CA PHE A 47 21.87 18.83 -50.78
C PHE A 47 20.98 20.07 -50.63
N ALA A 48 21.55 21.28 -50.69
CA ALA A 48 20.82 22.54 -50.55
C ALA A 48 20.06 22.94 -51.83
N LEU A 49 20.65 22.69 -53.00
CA LEU A 49 20.03 23.04 -54.28
C LEU A 49 19.11 21.93 -54.79
N LYS A 50 17.85 22.25 -55.09
CA LYS A 50 16.86 21.28 -55.57
C LYS A 50 17.28 20.53 -56.85
N SER A 51 18.03 21.18 -57.74
CA SER A 51 18.65 20.53 -58.91
C SER A 51 19.63 19.42 -58.48
N HIS A 52 20.48 19.69 -57.50
CA HIS A 52 21.43 18.71 -56.95
C HIS A 52 20.71 17.53 -56.27
N GLN A 53 19.62 17.78 -55.53
CA GLN A 53 18.78 16.72 -54.95
C GLN A 53 18.23 15.77 -56.03
N ILE A 54 17.77 16.32 -57.17
CA ILE A 54 17.22 15.54 -58.28
C ILE A 54 18.32 14.71 -58.96
N ILE A 55 19.51 15.30 -59.20
CA ILE A 55 20.65 14.59 -59.79
C ILE A 55 21.10 13.44 -58.86
N TYR A 56 21.24 13.70 -57.55
CA TYR A 56 21.63 12.67 -56.58
C TYR A 56 20.59 11.54 -56.46
N ARG A 57 19.29 11.88 -56.48
CA ARG A 57 18.22 10.87 -56.49
C ARG A 57 18.26 10.02 -57.77
N ALA A 58 18.60 10.61 -58.92
CA ALA A 58 18.77 9.85 -60.17
C ALA A 58 19.97 8.89 -60.10
N THR A 59 21.14 9.35 -59.63
CA THR A 59 22.33 8.49 -59.48
C THR A 59 22.09 7.37 -58.47
N LEU A 60 21.47 7.67 -57.33
CA LEU A 60 21.14 6.70 -56.29
C LEU A 60 20.12 5.65 -56.78
N THR A 61 19.11 6.06 -57.56
CA THR A 61 18.14 5.13 -58.18
C THR A 61 18.82 4.23 -59.21
N LEU A 62 19.74 4.75 -60.02
CA LEU A 62 20.50 3.95 -61.00
C LEU A 62 21.44 2.95 -60.31
N HIS A 63 22.12 3.36 -59.24
CA HIS A 63 22.98 2.50 -58.43
C HIS A 63 22.21 1.32 -57.83
N PHE A 64 21.05 1.55 -57.20
CA PHE A 64 20.19 0.47 -56.69
C PHE A 64 19.60 -0.43 -57.79
N GLN A 65 19.53 0.06 -59.05
CA GLN A 65 19.17 -0.77 -60.22
C GLN A 65 20.36 -1.54 -60.82
N GLY A 66 21.55 -1.47 -60.21
CA GLY A 66 22.77 -2.09 -60.73
C GLY A 66 23.28 -1.49 -62.04
N LYS A 67 22.91 -0.23 -62.34
CA LYS A 67 23.31 0.48 -63.56
C LYS A 67 24.44 1.46 -63.27
N PRO A 68 25.36 1.71 -64.23
CA PRO A 68 26.41 2.72 -64.05
C PRO A 68 25.80 4.11 -63.88
N THR A 69 26.41 4.92 -63.00
CA THR A 69 26.00 6.30 -62.71
C THR A 69 26.77 7.33 -63.53
N ASP A 70 27.21 6.95 -64.74
CA ASP A 70 28.00 7.83 -65.61
C ASP A 70 27.16 8.97 -66.22
N LEU A 71 27.85 9.99 -66.75
CA LEU A 71 27.24 11.16 -67.37
C LEU A 71 26.17 10.79 -68.42
N MET A 72 26.41 9.76 -69.24
CA MET A 72 25.48 9.35 -70.30
C MET A 72 24.23 8.66 -69.74
N THR A 73 24.38 7.72 -68.81
CA THR A 73 23.24 6.98 -68.24
C THR A 73 22.36 7.90 -67.39
N VAL A 74 22.95 8.79 -66.60
CA VAL A 74 22.21 9.77 -65.78
C VAL A 74 21.49 10.80 -66.65
N THR A 75 22.14 11.31 -67.71
CA THR A 75 21.49 12.24 -68.66
C THR A 75 20.28 11.58 -69.34
N THR A 76 20.43 10.32 -69.79
CA THR A 76 19.35 9.57 -70.45
C THR A 76 18.18 9.32 -69.50
N TRP A 77 18.45 8.87 -68.28
CA TRP A 77 17.41 8.64 -67.26
C TRP A 77 16.65 9.92 -66.90
N LEU A 78 17.34 11.05 -66.75
CA LEU A 78 16.73 12.36 -66.50
C LEU A 78 15.90 12.86 -67.70
N ALA A 79 16.28 12.52 -68.93
CA ALA A 79 15.50 12.84 -70.13
C ALA A 79 14.20 12.02 -70.18
N ASP A 80 14.28 10.71 -69.96
CA ASP A 80 13.14 9.78 -69.97
C ASP A 80 12.08 10.17 -68.90
N GLN A 81 12.53 10.61 -67.73
CA GLN A 81 11.66 11.09 -66.65
C GLN A 81 11.22 12.56 -66.81
N LYS A 82 11.61 13.25 -67.89
CA LYS A 82 11.33 14.69 -68.14
C LYS A 82 11.85 15.64 -67.05
N LEU A 83 12.91 15.24 -66.34
CA LEU A 83 13.56 16.02 -65.28
C LEU A 83 14.80 16.77 -65.76
N LEU A 84 15.33 16.47 -66.96
CA LEU A 84 16.56 17.04 -67.49
C LEU A 84 16.54 18.59 -67.59
N GLU A 85 15.42 19.18 -68.00
CA GLU A 85 15.24 20.64 -68.02
C GLU A 85 15.31 21.24 -66.60
N GLN A 86 14.75 20.56 -65.59
CA GLN A 86 14.70 21.05 -64.21
C GLN A 86 16.07 21.07 -63.51
N VAL A 87 17.04 20.28 -63.99
CA VAL A 87 18.40 20.27 -63.46
C VAL A 87 19.36 21.23 -64.20
N GLY A 88 18.88 21.94 -65.23
CA GLY A 88 19.67 22.87 -66.05
C GLY A 88 20.20 22.27 -67.36
N GLY A 89 19.62 21.17 -67.84
CA GLY A 89 19.99 20.52 -69.09
C GLY A 89 21.31 19.75 -69.03
N GLN A 90 21.64 19.07 -70.14
CA GLN A 90 22.87 18.27 -70.26
C GLN A 90 24.14 19.10 -69.99
N LEU A 91 24.14 20.37 -70.42
CA LEU A 91 25.29 21.27 -70.26
C LEU A 91 25.63 21.54 -68.79
N LYS A 92 24.65 21.55 -67.88
CA LYS A 92 24.92 21.66 -66.44
C LYS A 92 25.56 20.38 -65.87
N LEU A 93 25.19 19.20 -66.37
CA LEU A 93 25.81 17.93 -65.96
C LEU A 93 27.27 17.84 -66.45
N THR A 94 27.56 18.23 -67.69
CA THR A 94 28.94 18.34 -68.20
C THR A 94 29.78 19.29 -67.35
N GLN A 95 29.24 20.45 -66.97
CA GLN A 95 29.93 21.41 -66.09
C GLN A 95 30.26 20.86 -64.69
N LEU A 96 29.47 19.91 -64.15
CA LEU A 96 29.77 19.27 -62.88
C LEU A 96 31.00 18.36 -63.03
N VAL A 97 31.06 17.57 -64.11
CA VAL A 97 32.21 16.70 -64.44
C VAL A 97 33.48 17.54 -64.70
N ASP A 98 33.37 18.61 -65.49
CA ASP A 98 34.51 19.49 -65.83
C ASP A 98 35.09 20.22 -64.60
N ARG A 99 34.28 20.46 -63.56
CA ARG A 99 34.70 21.10 -62.31
C ARG A 99 35.32 20.13 -61.30
N THR A 100 35.15 18.82 -61.48
CA THR A 100 35.66 17.83 -60.54
C THR A 100 37.08 17.37 -60.84
N VAL A 101 37.99 17.71 -59.93
CA VAL A 101 39.42 17.43 -60.07
C VAL A 101 39.79 16.00 -59.68
N SER A 102 39.05 15.37 -58.76
CA SER A 102 39.27 13.97 -58.34
C SER A 102 38.12 13.42 -57.49
N ALA A 103 37.79 12.14 -57.67
CA ALA A 103 36.83 11.39 -56.83
C ALA A 103 37.42 10.87 -55.50
N VAL A 104 38.72 11.09 -55.23
CA VAL A 104 39.40 10.54 -54.04
C VAL A 104 38.82 11.11 -52.73
N ASN A 105 38.54 12.41 -52.65
CA ASN A 105 38.14 13.09 -51.41
C ASN A 105 36.61 13.16 -51.18
N ILE A 106 35.82 12.36 -51.91
CA ILE A 106 34.35 12.44 -51.90
C ILE A 106 33.75 12.26 -50.49
N ASP A 107 34.39 11.44 -49.67
CA ASP A 107 34.00 11.11 -48.28
C ASP A 107 34.09 12.32 -47.35
N GLN A 108 35.16 13.13 -47.50
CA GLN A 108 35.35 14.36 -46.73
C GLN A 108 34.33 15.44 -47.13
N TYR A 109 34.02 15.55 -48.42
CA TYR A 109 32.97 16.45 -48.89
C TYR A 109 31.59 16.01 -48.42
N GLY A 110 31.34 14.69 -48.30
CA GLY A 110 30.10 14.15 -47.76
C GLY A 110 29.86 14.57 -46.30
N LEU A 111 30.88 14.45 -45.46
CA LEU A 111 30.82 14.93 -44.06
C LEU A 111 30.57 16.44 -43.96
N LEU A 112 31.14 17.24 -44.87
CA LEU A 112 30.90 18.70 -44.91
C LEU A 112 29.45 19.04 -45.30
N ILE A 113 28.85 18.34 -46.26
CA ILE A 113 27.44 18.53 -46.63
C ILE A 113 26.52 18.10 -45.48
N LEU A 114 26.85 17.00 -44.79
CA LEU A 114 26.09 16.52 -43.64
C LEU A 114 26.07 17.53 -42.49
N ASP A 115 27.20 18.17 -42.14
CA ASP A 115 27.24 19.29 -41.18
C ASP A 115 26.30 20.43 -41.61
N LYS A 116 26.29 20.81 -42.90
CA LYS A 116 25.38 21.86 -43.38
C LYS A 116 23.91 21.43 -43.34
N LYS A 117 23.58 20.18 -43.66
CA LYS A 117 22.24 19.62 -43.53
C LYS A 117 21.74 19.71 -42.07
N ILE A 118 22.52 19.20 -41.11
CA ILE A 118 22.15 19.19 -39.69
C ILE A 118 21.90 20.61 -39.19
N ARG A 119 22.74 21.59 -39.58
CA ARG A 119 22.54 23.00 -39.25
C ARG A 119 21.26 23.59 -39.87
N ARG A 120 20.90 23.21 -41.11
CA ARG A 120 19.62 23.63 -41.72
C ARG A 120 18.43 23.01 -40.99
N SER A 121 18.47 21.71 -40.70
CA SER A 121 17.43 21.01 -39.91
C SER A 121 17.25 21.63 -38.53
N LEU A 122 18.33 22.07 -37.88
CA LEU A 122 18.28 22.77 -36.58
C LEU A 122 17.61 24.15 -36.67
N ILE A 123 17.83 24.90 -37.75
CA ILE A 123 17.12 26.16 -38.02
C ILE A 123 15.62 25.89 -38.25
N THR A 124 15.27 24.87 -39.04
CA THR A 124 13.86 24.51 -39.30
C THR A 124 13.15 24.06 -38.01
N GLY A 125 13.75 23.15 -37.24
CA GLY A 125 13.18 22.70 -35.96
C GLY A 125 13.03 23.85 -34.95
N GLY A 126 13.99 24.78 -34.91
CA GLY A 126 13.89 26.00 -34.12
C GLY A 126 12.68 26.87 -34.49
N HIS A 127 12.40 27.04 -35.78
CA HIS A 127 11.18 27.72 -36.24
C HIS A 127 9.90 27.00 -35.82
N THR A 128 9.83 25.67 -35.97
CA THR A 128 8.66 24.88 -35.52
C THR A 128 8.44 24.96 -34.02
N ILE A 129 9.51 25.04 -33.21
CA ILE A 129 9.41 25.22 -31.75
C ILE A 129 8.89 26.61 -31.40
N ILE A 130 9.30 27.64 -32.14
CA ILE A 130 8.76 29.00 -31.98
C ILE A 130 7.26 29.02 -32.33
N GLU A 131 6.84 28.37 -33.43
CA GLU A 131 5.43 28.24 -33.80
C GLU A 131 4.61 27.50 -32.72
N LEU A 132 5.12 26.37 -32.21
CA LEU A 132 4.49 25.62 -31.11
C LEU A 132 4.38 26.46 -29.82
N ALA A 133 5.37 27.30 -29.51
CA ALA A 133 5.34 28.17 -28.34
C ALA A 133 4.34 29.34 -28.46
N TYR A 134 3.90 29.68 -29.67
CA TYR A 134 2.82 30.65 -29.91
C TYR A 134 1.42 30.01 -29.95
N ASP A 135 1.31 28.68 -30.07
CA ASP A 135 0.02 27.97 -30.08
C ASP A 135 -0.50 27.74 -28.66
N THR A 136 -1.36 28.66 -28.19
CA THR A 136 -2.02 28.59 -26.88
C THR A 136 -3.26 27.67 -26.85
N SER A 137 -3.54 26.92 -27.92
CA SER A 137 -4.68 25.97 -27.96
C SER A 137 -4.36 24.59 -27.39
N GLN A 138 -3.09 24.32 -27.09
CA GLN A 138 -2.61 23.05 -26.56
C GLN A 138 -1.97 23.24 -25.17
N ASP A 139 -2.07 22.22 -24.31
CA ASP A 139 -1.46 22.26 -22.98
C ASP A 139 0.07 22.36 -23.07
N LEU A 140 0.66 23.18 -22.19
CA LEU A 140 2.10 23.49 -22.18
C LEU A 140 2.99 22.24 -22.11
N GLU A 141 2.54 21.21 -21.38
CA GLU A 141 3.23 19.92 -21.27
C GLU A 141 3.33 19.21 -22.64
N THR A 142 2.25 19.22 -23.42
CA THR A 142 2.23 18.67 -24.80
C THR A 142 3.09 19.51 -25.75
N VAL A 143 3.17 20.82 -25.54
CA VAL A 143 4.05 21.73 -26.31
C VAL A 143 5.52 21.45 -26.01
N LEU A 144 5.87 21.24 -24.73
CA LEU A 144 7.23 20.90 -24.29
C LEU A 144 7.67 19.52 -24.82
N ASP A 145 6.82 18.50 -24.71
CA ASP A 145 7.07 17.15 -25.27
C ASP A 145 7.37 17.21 -26.77
N LYS A 146 6.55 17.96 -27.54
CA LYS A 146 6.76 18.14 -28.98
C LYS A 146 8.05 18.89 -29.28
N ALA A 147 8.42 19.89 -28.48
CA ALA A 147 9.66 20.65 -28.66
C ALA A 147 10.91 19.80 -28.36
N GLU A 148 10.89 18.99 -27.29
CA GLU A 148 11.95 18.02 -26.99
C GLU A 148 12.08 17.01 -28.14
N GLN A 149 10.95 16.46 -28.62
CA GLN A 149 10.94 15.52 -29.73
C GLN A 149 11.52 16.11 -31.02
N GLN A 150 11.25 17.38 -31.35
CA GLN A 150 11.83 18.02 -32.54
C GLN A 150 13.36 18.17 -32.44
N ILE A 151 13.88 18.64 -31.30
CA ILE A 151 15.34 18.74 -31.07
C ILE A 151 15.99 17.35 -31.12
N PHE A 152 15.36 16.35 -30.51
CA PHE A 152 15.88 14.99 -30.46
C PHE A 152 15.89 14.30 -31.83
N ASN A 153 14.89 14.54 -32.68
CA ASN A 153 14.86 14.04 -34.06
C ASN A 153 15.99 14.62 -34.93
N ILE A 154 16.55 15.78 -34.57
CA ILE A 154 17.70 16.39 -35.27
C ILE A 154 19.03 15.81 -34.77
N SER A 155 19.12 15.40 -33.51
CA SER A 155 20.33 14.76 -32.96
C SER A 155 20.43 13.28 -33.32
N GLN A 156 19.31 12.58 -33.52
CA GLN A 156 19.29 11.23 -34.05
C GLN A 156 18.96 11.21 -35.55
N VAL A 157 20.01 11.23 -36.38
CA VAL A 157 19.91 10.74 -37.76
C VAL A 157 19.65 9.23 -37.70
N ARG A 158 18.38 8.85 -37.61
CA ARG A 158 17.98 7.45 -37.79
C ARG A 158 18.24 7.03 -39.23
N PRO A 159 18.96 5.92 -39.49
CA PRO A 159 18.61 5.13 -40.66
C PRO A 159 17.17 4.67 -40.46
N GLN A 160 16.30 5.04 -41.39
CA GLN A 160 14.99 4.45 -41.50
C GLN A 160 15.23 2.98 -41.86
N GLN A 161 14.80 2.03 -41.02
CA GLN A 161 14.95 0.62 -41.33
C GLN A 161 14.00 0.27 -42.49
N ASP A 162 14.56 0.27 -43.69
CA ASP A 162 13.94 -0.29 -44.89
C ASP A 162 13.85 -1.83 -44.79
N LEU A 163 13.23 -2.44 -45.80
CA LEU A 163 13.09 -3.90 -45.88
C LEU A 163 14.46 -4.57 -46.08
N VAL A 164 15.03 -5.12 -45.01
CA VAL A 164 16.30 -5.87 -45.02
C VAL A 164 16.11 -7.22 -45.71
N SER A 165 17.11 -7.65 -46.48
CA SER A 165 17.11 -8.97 -47.12
C SER A 165 17.30 -10.09 -46.10
N ILE A 166 16.54 -11.19 -46.24
CA ILE A 166 16.77 -12.42 -45.46
C ILE A 166 18.23 -12.89 -45.60
N GLY A 167 18.86 -12.68 -46.77
CA GLY A 167 20.26 -13.04 -46.97
C GLY A 167 21.25 -12.27 -46.09
N GLU A 168 20.98 -10.99 -45.83
CA GLU A 168 21.81 -10.14 -44.95
C GLU A 168 21.59 -10.53 -43.49
N THR A 169 20.32 -10.62 -43.06
CA THR A 169 19.98 -11.06 -41.69
C THR A 169 20.50 -12.46 -41.40
N LEU A 170 20.53 -13.38 -42.37
CA LEU A 170 21.10 -14.72 -42.19
C LEU A 170 22.60 -14.71 -41.94
N ILE A 171 23.36 -13.74 -42.49
CA ILE A 171 24.80 -13.62 -42.22
C ILE A 171 25.02 -13.21 -40.77
N ASP A 172 24.33 -12.17 -40.30
CA ASP A 172 24.39 -11.74 -38.90
C ASP A 172 23.94 -12.85 -37.94
N THR A 173 22.81 -13.51 -38.25
CA THR A 173 22.29 -14.62 -37.44
C THR A 173 23.24 -15.82 -37.43
N PHE A 174 23.94 -16.09 -38.54
CA PHE A 174 24.93 -17.17 -38.63
C PHE A 174 26.17 -16.84 -37.79
N GLN A 175 26.67 -15.59 -37.85
CA GLN A 175 27.78 -15.15 -37.00
C GLN A 175 27.42 -15.26 -35.52
N GLU A 176 26.23 -14.82 -35.11
CA GLU A 176 25.75 -15.02 -33.74
C GLU A 176 25.66 -16.51 -33.33
N ILE A 177 25.37 -17.41 -34.27
CA ILE A 177 25.32 -18.87 -34.00
C ILE A 177 26.73 -19.46 -33.91
N GLU A 178 27.68 -18.97 -34.71
CA GLU A 178 29.08 -19.39 -34.67
C GLU A 178 29.74 -19.00 -33.34
N ASP A 179 29.60 -17.73 -32.92
CA ASP A 179 30.06 -17.21 -31.63
C ASP A 179 29.48 -17.99 -30.43
N ARG A 180 28.22 -18.46 -30.54
CA ARG A 180 27.56 -19.32 -29.53
C ARG A 180 28.13 -20.74 -29.53
N ASN A 181 28.49 -21.29 -30.68
CA ASN A 181 28.99 -22.66 -30.82
C ASN A 181 30.43 -22.82 -30.28
N GLU A 182 31.24 -21.76 -30.27
CA GLU A 182 32.55 -21.74 -29.61
C GLU A 182 32.48 -21.72 -28.07
N GLY A 183 31.28 -21.63 -27.49
CA GLY A 183 31.04 -21.78 -26.04
C GLY A 183 31.38 -20.53 -25.21
N ILE A 184 31.43 -19.36 -25.84
CA ILE A 184 31.95 -18.12 -25.24
C ILE A 184 30.90 -17.41 -24.35
N SER A 185 29.60 -17.58 -24.61
CA SER A 185 28.53 -16.93 -23.83
C SER A 185 27.17 -17.65 -23.91
N LEU A 186 26.27 -17.36 -22.96
CA LEU A 186 24.84 -17.68 -23.06
C LEU A 186 24.15 -16.68 -24.02
N PRO A 187 23.05 -17.08 -24.70
CA PRO A 187 22.40 -16.23 -25.71
C PRO A 187 21.77 -14.95 -25.12
N GLY A 188 21.33 -14.98 -23.86
CA GLY A 188 20.82 -13.83 -23.12
C GLY A 188 21.74 -13.40 -21.97
N ILE A 189 21.44 -12.24 -21.38
CA ILE A 189 22.20 -11.65 -20.27
C ILE A 189 22.01 -12.51 -19.01
N PRO A 190 23.05 -13.17 -18.47
CA PRO A 190 22.90 -14.06 -17.33
C PRO A 190 22.66 -13.28 -16.02
N CYS A 191 21.75 -13.79 -15.21
CA CYS A 191 21.31 -13.20 -13.95
C CYS A 191 22.11 -13.67 -12.72
N GLY A 192 23.02 -14.64 -12.89
CA GLY A 192 23.88 -15.17 -11.83
C GLY A 192 23.24 -16.28 -10.99
N PHE A 193 22.04 -16.72 -11.37
CA PHE A 193 21.37 -17.87 -10.77
C PHE A 193 21.43 -19.06 -11.74
N TYR A 194 22.24 -20.07 -11.44
CA TYR A 194 22.59 -21.16 -12.38
C TYR A 194 21.35 -21.83 -12.98
N ASP A 195 20.39 -22.24 -12.14
CA ASP A 195 19.18 -22.94 -12.59
C ASP A 195 18.23 -22.02 -13.38
N LEU A 196 18.23 -20.71 -13.10
CA LEU A 196 17.43 -19.72 -13.83
C LEU A 196 18.07 -19.36 -15.18
N ASP A 197 19.40 -19.20 -15.22
CA ASP A 197 20.17 -18.97 -16.44
C ASP A 197 20.10 -20.20 -17.36
N ALA A 198 20.18 -21.42 -16.82
CA ALA A 198 20.01 -22.65 -17.59
C ALA A 198 18.60 -22.82 -18.18
N MET A 199 17.56 -22.32 -17.50
CA MET A 199 16.17 -22.45 -17.93
C MET A 199 15.69 -21.32 -18.86
N THR A 200 16.28 -20.13 -18.74
CA THR A 200 15.99 -18.96 -19.60
C THR A 200 16.95 -18.81 -20.79
N GLY A 201 18.15 -19.42 -20.71
CA GLY A 201 19.28 -19.08 -21.58
C GLY A 201 19.89 -17.70 -21.28
N GLY A 202 19.63 -17.15 -20.09
CA GLY A 202 19.83 -15.74 -19.75
C GLY A 202 18.68 -14.85 -20.26
N PHE A 203 18.56 -13.63 -19.72
CA PHE A 203 17.51 -12.69 -20.14
C PHE A 203 17.79 -12.13 -21.52
N GLN A 204 16.92 -12.43 -22.48
CA GLN A 204 17.06 -11.99 -23.87
C GLN A 204 16.90 -10.47 -23.98
N ARG A 205 17.65 -9.86 -24.91
CA ARG A 205 17.46 -8.45 -25.26
C ARG A 205 16.07 -8.25 -25.87
N SER A 206 15.49 -7.08 -25.65
CA SER A 206 14.14 -6.72 -26.11
C SER A 206 12.96 -7.40 -25.42
N ASP A 207 13.17 -8.27 -24.43
CA ASP A 207 12.08 -8.94 -23.71
C ASP A 207 11.47 -8.11 -22.57
N LEU A 208 10.15 -8.22 -22.41
CA LEU A 208 9.43 -7.74 -21.23
C LEU A 208 9.22 -8.93 -20.28
N ILE A 209 9.81 -8.83 -19.10
CA ILE A 209 9.79 -9.83 -18.05
C ILE A 209 8.93 -9.31 -16.91
N ILE A 210 7.88 -10.03 -16.55
CA ILE A 210 7.08 -9.72 -15.35
C ILE A 210 7.50 -10.66 -14.22
N ILE A 211 7.88 -10.07 -13.08
CA ILE A 211 8.09 -10.79 -11.83
C ILE A 211 6.91 -10.51 -10.92
N ALA A 212 6.21 -11.58 -10.52
CA ALA A 212 5.01 -11.50 -9.72
C ALA A 212 5.17 -12.17 -8.35
N GLY A 213 4.68 -11.53 -7.31
CA GLY A 213 4.68 -12.07 -5.96
C GLY A 213 3.52 -11.50 -5.13
N ARG A 214 3.20 -12.16 -4.02
CA ARG A 214 2.36 -11.54 -2.98
C ARG A 214 3.21 -10.55 -2.18
N PRO A 215 2.66 -9.41 -1.73
CA PRO A 215 3.35 -8.56 -0.77
C PRO A 215 3.59 -9.37 0.50
N SER A 216 4.69 -9.09 1.20
CA SER A 216 4.85 -9.50 2.60
C SER A 216 4.62 -10.98 2.90
N MET A 217 5.33 -11.86 2.18
CA MET A 217 5.52 -13.28 2.53
C MET A 217 6.22 -13.44 3.92
N GLY A 218 5.53 -13.06 5.00
CA GLY A 218 5.89 -13.35 6.39
C GLY A 218 5.31 -12.45 7.50
N LYS A 219 4.44 -11.45 7.26
CA LYS A 219 4.38 -10.28 8.17
C LYS A 219 3.02 -9.92 8.74
N CYS A 220 2.41 -10.86 9.44
CA CYS A 220 1.03 -10.71 9.88
C CYS A 220 0.90 -10.67 11.40
N LEU A 221 -0.21 -10.10 11.86
CA LEU A 221 -0.62 -9.99 13.26
C LEU A 221 -1.80 -10.91 13.53
N SER A 222 -1.93 -11.41 14.75
CA SER A 222 -3.07 -12.22 15.17
C SER A 222 -4.40 -11.46 15.05
N PHE A 223 -5.48 -12.15 14.72
CA PHE A 223 -6.84 -11.60 14.56
C PHE A 223 -7.31 -10.72 15.73
N ASP A 224 -6.93 -11.08 16.97
CA ASP A 224 -7.23 -10.39 18.21
C ASP A 224 -6.35 -9.15 18.48
N SER A 225 -5.50 -8.76 17.52
CA SER A 225 -4.67 -7.55 17.63
C SER A 225 -5.53 -6.29 17.51
N THR A 226 -5.43 -5.39 18.48
CA THR A 226 -6.26 -4.19 18.58
C THR A 226 -5.56 -2.97 18.00
N ILE A 227 -6.31 -2.16 17.25
CA ILE A 227 -5.84 -0.96 16.56
C ILE A 227 -6.76 0.20 16.94
N VAL A 228 -6.17 1.37 17.16
CA VAL A 228 -6.91 2.62 17.43
C VAL A 228 -7.23 3.30 16.10
N LEU A 229 -8.51 3.60 15.89
CA LEU A 229 -8.95 4.39 14.73
C LEU A 229 -8.96 5.90 15.03
N SER A 230 -9.00 6.72 13.98
CA SER A 230 -9.02 8.19 14.07
C SER A 230 -10.20 8.77 14.88
N ASP A 231 -11.30 8.03 15.02
CA ASP A 231 -12.47 8.39 15.84
C ASP A 231 -12.32 8.06 17.34
N GLY A 232 -11.17 7.50 17.74
CA GLY A 232 -10.88 7.05 19.10
C GLY A 232 -11.39 5.65 19.43
N SER A 233 -12.15 4.98 18.56
CA SER A 233 -12.53 3.59 18.77
C SER A 233 -11.32 2.65 18.78
N VAL A 234 -11.47 1.51 19.46
CA VAL A 234 -10.47 0.44 19.50
C VAL A 234 -11.14 -0.81 18.94
N VAL A 235 -10.63 -1.30 17.83
CA VAL A 235 -11.21 -2.42 17.07
C VAL A 235 -10.14 -3.48 16.81
N THR A 236 -10.55 -4.70 16.50
CA THR A 236 -9.60 -5.75 16.10
C THR A 236 -9.12 -5.56 14.65
N ILE A 237 -7.99 -6.16 14.29
CA ILE A 237 -7.54 -6.20 12.89
C ILE A 237 -8.49 -7.03 12.01
N GLU A 238 -9.15 -8.04 12.60
CA GLU A 238 -10.25 -8.80 11.97
C GLU A 238 -11.48 -7.92 11.70
N ASP A 239 -11.90 -7.09 12.65
CA ASP A 239 -12.97 -6.08 12.45
C ASP A 239 -12.62 -5.12 11.31
N ILE A 240 -11.37 -4.66 11.26
CA ILE A 240 -10.87 -3.74 10.22
C ILE A 240 -10.92 -4.42 8.85
N TYR A 241 -10.45 -5.68 8.76
CA TYR A 241 -10.55 -6.49 7.56
C TYR A 241 -12.01 -6.67 7.12
N ASN A 242 -12.92 -7.03 8.03
CA ASN A 242 -14.34 -7.22 7.73
C ASN A 242 -15.04 -5.94 7.25
N ARG A 243 -14.56 -4.76 7.70
CA ARG A 243 -15.10 -3.44 7.29
C ARG A 243 -14.48 -2.90 6.00
N GLN A 244 -13.32 -3.43 5.57
CA GLN A 244 -12.52 -2.94 4.43
C GLN A 244 -12.28 -1.42 4.46
N LYS A 245 -12.25 -0.83 5.66
CA LYS A 245 -12.08 0.61 5.86
C LYS A 245 -11.59 0.91 7.27
N ALA A 246 -10.51 1.68 7.38
CA ALA A 246 -9.97 2.17 8.64
C ALA A 246 -9.09 3.40 8.41
N GLN A 247 -9.01 4.30 9.39
CA GLN A 247 -8.02 5.36 9.44
C GLN A 247 -7.18 5.15 10.69
N ILE A 248 -5.89 4.84 10.52
CA ILE A 248 -5.04 4.31 11.59
C ILE A 248 -3.77 5.15 11.77
N LEU A 249 -3.12 5.00 12.91
CA LEU A 249 -1.86 5.68 13.20
C LEU A 249 -0.67 4.97 12.56
N THR A 250 0.14 5.76 11.86
CA THR A 250 1.34 5.34 11.13
C THR A 250 2.50 6.26 11.51
N LEU A 251 3.72 5.74 11.58
CA LEU A 251 4.91 6.48 11.98
C LEU A 251 5.64 7.07 10.76
N GLU A 252 5.91 8.38 10.79
CA GLU A 252 6.73 9.05 9.79
C GLU A 252 8.24 8.94 10.10
N ASN A 253 9.08 9.20 9.07
CA ASN A 253 10.55 9.24 9.20
C ASN A 253 11.07 10.26 10.23
N ASN A 254 10.25 11.24 10.64
CA ASN A 254 10.55 12.24 11.66
C ASN A 254 10.26 11.76 13.10
N TRP A 255 9.86 10.49 13.27
CA TRP A 255 9.50 9.85 14.55
C TRP A 255 8.22 10.36 15.22
N LYS A 256 7.27 10.92 14.45
CA LYS A 256 5.92 11.32 14.87
C LYS A 256 4.86 10.46 14.20
N PHE A 257 3.65 10.47 14.76
CA PHE A 257 2.52 9.75 14.18
C PHE A 257 1.65 10.63 13.27
N LYS A 258 1.20 10.05 12.15
CA LYS A 258 0.23 10.60 11.19
C LYS A 258 -0.92 9.60 11.02
N ILE A 259 -2.13 10.09 10.79
CA ILE A 259 -3.29 9.27 10.44
C ILE A 259 -3.28 8.99 8.94
N THR A 260 -3.38 7.72 8.57
CA THR A 260 -3.34 7.24 7.19
C THR A 260 -4.40 6.13 7.01
N GLU A 261 -5.00 6.03 5.83
CA GLU A 261 -5.93 4.96 5.44
C GLU A 261 -5.13 3.82 4.79
N PRO A 262 -5.29 2.54 5.20
CA PRO A 262 -4.68 1.41 4.50
C PRO A 262 -5.15 1.37 3.06
N SER A 263 -4.23 1.11 2.13
CA SER A 263 -4.57 0.87 0.74
C SER A 263 -5.15 -0.53 0.52
N ASP A 264 -4.92 -1.47 1.44
CA ASP A 264 -5.35 -2.85 1.28
C ASP A 264 -5.39 -3.65 2.61
N PHE A 265 -6.31 -4.61 2.71
CA PHE A 265 -6.64 -5.36 3.94
C PHE A 265 -6.45 -6.87 3.71
N ILE A 266 -5.44 -7.48 4.33
CA ILE A 266 -4.99 -8.86 4.11
C ILE A 266 -5.52 -9.78 5.20
N ASP A 267 -6.19 -10.87 4.79
CA ASP A 267 -6.33 -12.09 5.59
C ASP A 267 -5.28 -13.08 5.06
N ASP A 268 -4.35 -13.50 5.92
CA ASP A 268 -3.24 -14.40 5.58
C ASP A 268 -3.45 -15.80 6.20
N GLY A 269 -4.67 -16.12 6.64
CA GLY A 269 -5.07 -17.43 7.12
C GLY A 269 -4.49 -17.81 8.48
N ILE A 270 -4.45 -19.12 8.77
CA ILE A 270 -3.99 -19.65 10.05
C ILE A 270 -2.46 -19.84 10.03
N LYS A 271 -1.74 -19.23 10.99
CA LYS A 271 -0.27 -19.30 11.11
C LYS A 271 0.23 -19.43 12.55
N PRO A 272 1.45 -19.96 12.77
CA PRO A 272 2.08 -19.99 14.08
C PRO A 272 2.40 -18.57 14.59
N VAL A 273 1.79 -18.21 15.72
CA VAL A 273 1.85 -16.87 16.32
C VAL A 273 2.67 -16.87 17.61
N PHE A 274 3.41 -15.78 17.83
CA PHE A 274 4.28 -15.58 18.97
C PHE A 274 3.92 -14.28 19.68
N ARG A 275 3.70 -14.36 20.99
CA ARG A 275 3.41 -13.23 21.88
C ARG A 275 4.71 -12.58 22.32
N VAL A 276 4.90 -11.32 21.94
CA VAL A 276 6.04 -10.49 22.34
C VAL A 276 5.60 -9.61 23.49
N THR A 277 6.10 -9.84 24.70
CA THR A 277 5.76 -9.03 25.88
C THR A 277 6.87 -8.04 26.20
N THR A 278 6.52 -6.78 26.45
CA THR A 278 7.45 -5.70 26.80
C THR A 278 7.47 -5.41 28.31
N LYS A 279 8.45 -4.62 28.76
CA LYS A 279 8.69 -4.31 30.18
C LYS A 279 7.67 -3.33 30.78
N LEU A 280 6.98 -2.53 29.96
CA LEU A 280 5.75 -1.84 30.37
C LEU A 280 4.56 -2.80 30.51
N GLY A 281 4.68 -4.07 30.12
CA GLY A 281 3.62 -5.07 30.16
C GLY A 281 2.71 -5.07 28.93
N ARG A 282 3.06 -4.33 27.87
CA ARG A 282 2.37 -4.42 26.57
C ARG A 282 2.67 -5.76 25.93
N PHE A 283 1.80 -6.22 25.03
CA PHE A 283 2.13 -7.34 24.16
C PHE A 283 1.47 -7.19 22.80
N VAL A 284 2.10 -7.73 21.76
CA VAL A 284 1.47 -8.01 20.47
C VAL A 284 1.72 -9.46 20.11
N GLU A 285 0.84 -10.01 19.28
CA GLU A 285 0.92 -11.39 18.79
C GLU A 285 1.13 -11.38 17.28
N SER A 286 2.27 -11.89 16.84
CA SER A 286 2.69 -11.82 15.43
C SER A 286 3.49 -13.04 14.97
N THR A 287 3.68 -13.17 13.66
CA THR A 287 4.53 -14.21 13.06
C THR A 287 6.03 -13.96 13.31
N LEU A 288 6.86 -15.01 13.33
CA LEU A 288 8.32 -14.88 13.60
C LEU A 288 9.07 -13.95 12.64
N THR A 289 8.60 -13.85 11.40
CA THR A 289 9.15 -13.03 10.32
C THR A 289 8.66 -11.57 10.36
N HIS A 290 7.76 -11.26 11.30
CA HIS A 290 7.22 -9.92 11.49
C HIS A 290 8.28 -8.98 12.12
N PRO A 291 8.56 -7.80 11.53
CA PRO A 291 9.61 -6.91 12.03
C PRO A 291 9.11 -5.84 13.00
N PHE A 292 9.92 -5.58 14.03
CA PHE A 292 9.72 -4.56 15.04
C PHE A 292 10.80 -3.48 14.92
N LEU A 293 10.40 -2.22 15.07
CA LEU A 293 11.34 -1.10 15.03
C LEU A 293 12.20 -1.07 16.29
N THR A 294 13.51 -1.15 16.14
CA THR A 294 14.52 -0.95 17.19
C THR A 294 15.27 0.35 16.94
N ILE A 295 16.12 0.79 17.87
CA ILE A 295 17.05 1.92 17.65
C ILE A 295 18.10 1.64 16.56
N GLN A 296 18.18 0.40 16.03
CA GLN A 296 18.99 0.02 14.87
C GLN A 296 18.21 0.05 13.55
N GLY A 297 16.89 0.25 13.58
CA GLY A 297 15.98 -0.07 12.48
C GLY A 297 15.15 -1.32 12.74
N TRP A 298 14.49 -1.83 11.70
CA TRP A 298 13.44 -2.84 11.73
C TRP A 298 14.00 -4.28 11.77
N LYS A 299 13.87 -4.98 12.90
CA LYS A 299 14.38 -6.37 13.09
C LYS A 299 13.26 -7.39 13.19
N GLN A 300 13.42 -8.56 12.58
CA GLN A 300 12.42 -9.64 12.66
C GLN A 300 12.33 -10.20 14.07
N LEU A 301 11.14 -10.68 14.48
CA LEU A 301 10.97 -11.29 15.80
C LEU A 301 11.93 -12.47 16.05
N ALA A 302 12.21 -13.28 15.03
CA ALA A 302 13.19 -14.36 15.11
C ALA A 302 14.63 -13.91 15.46
N GLU A 303 14.97 -12.64 15.25
CA GLU A 303 16.29 -12.05 15.53
C GLU A 303 16.34 -11.34 16.88
N LEU A 304 15.17 -11.03 17.46
CA LEU A 304 15.04 -10.28 18.70
C LEU A 304 15.35 -11.18 19.91
N LYS A 305 16.06 -10.61 20.87
CA LYS A 305 16.44 -11.29 22.13
C LYS A 305 15.89 -10.54 23.32
N LEU A 306 15.60 -11.28 24.40
CA LEU A 306 15.19 -10.69 25.68
C LEU A 306 16.20 -9.62 26.12
N GLY A 307 15.71 -8.49 26.59
CA GLY A 307 16.51 -7.31 26.94
C GLY A 307 16.80 -6.34 25.80
N GLN A 308 16.49 -6.67 24.53
CA GLN A 308 16.53 -5.69 23.44
C GLN A 308 15.32 -4.75 23.50
N LYS A 309 15.47 -3.53 22.96
CA LYS A 309 14.43 -2.49 22.99
C LYS A 309 13.76 -2.29 21.63
N ILE A 310 12.42 -2.25 21.64
CA ILE A 310 11.56 -1.96 20.51
C ILE A 310 10.77 -0.65 20.71
N ALA A 311 10.31 -0.08 19.61
CA ALA A 311 9.47 1.10 19.57
C ALA A 311 8.03 0.78 19.98
N VAL A 312 7.52 1.52 20.96
CA VAL A 312 6.10 1.57 21.32
C VAL A 312 5.67 3.05 21.37
N PRO A 313 4.41 3.42 21.12
CA PRO A 313 3.97 4.80 21.27
C PRO A 313 4.21 5.31 22.70
N ARG A 314 4.70 6.55 22.78
CA ARG A 314 4.86 7.31 24.03
C ARG A 314 3.59 8.06 24.41
N LYS A 315 2.82 8.46 23.40
CA LYS A 315 1.48 9.03 23.49
C LYS A 315 0.66 8.56 22.28
N VAL A 316 -0.66 8.48 22.43
CA VAL A 316 -1.63 8.21 21.35
C VAL A 316 -2.70 9.28 21.44
N ASP A 317 -2.41 10.47 20.89
CA ASP A 317 -3.22 11.70 21.08
C ASP A 317 -4.50 11.67 20.21
N VAL A 318 -5.30 10.63 20.38
CA VAL A 318 -6.51 10.33 19.62
C VAL A 318 -7.67 10.14 20.60
N PHE A 319 -8.63 11.05 20.52
CA PHE A 319 -9.83 11.12 21.34
C PHE A 319 -11.02 11.25 20.40
N GLY A 320 -12.16 10.67 20.78
CA GLY A 320 -13.37 10.79 19.97
C GLY A 320 -14.16 12.07 20.26
N SER A 321 -15.33 12.17 19.63
CA SER A 321 -16.23 13.32 19.71
C SER A 321 -17.56 13.03 20.41
N GLU A 322 -17.78 11.78 20.86
CA GLU A 322 -19.00 11.40 21.59
C GLU A 322 -19.03 12.04 22.99
N LYS A 323 -20.25 12.23 23.52
CA LYS A 323 -20.49 12.83 24.83
C LYS A 323 -21.56 12.06 25.60
N ILE A 324 -21.24 11.72 26.84
CA ILE A 324 -22.19 11.26 27.86
C ILE A 324 -22.40 12.35 28.91
N SER A 325 -23.39 12.18 29.80
CA SER A 325 -23.54 13.10 30.93
C SER A 325 -22.47 12.86 32.01
N GLU A 326 -22.14 13.88 32.81
CA GLU A 326 -21.18 13.72 33.91
C GLU A 326 -21.61 12.64 34.90
N CYS A 327 -22.92 12.54 35.19
CA CYS A 327 -23.43 11.51 36.09
C CYS A 327 -23.20 10.09 35.54
N GLN A 328 -23.36 9.88 34.23
CA GLN A 328 -23.03 8.61 33.57
C GLN A 328 -21.53 8.28 33.69
N ALA A 329 -20.64 9.24 33.42
CA ALA A 329 -19.19 9.03 33.53
C ALA A 329 -18.77 8.68 34.97
N LYS A 330 -19.32 9.38 35.97
CA LYS A 330 -19.08 9.12 37.40
C LYS A 330 -19.58 7.74 37.83
N ILE A 331 -20.82 7.40 37.49
CA ILE A 331 -21.43 6.10 37.81
C ILE A 331 -20.61 4.94 37.23
N LEU A 332 -20.17 5.04 35.97
CA LEU A 332 -19.33 4.00 35.36
C LEU A 332 -17.98 3.87 36.06
N GLY A 333 -17.30 4.98 36.38
CA GLY A 333 -16.02 4.94 37.09
C GLY A 333 -16.13 4.24 38.45
N TYR A 334 -17.17 4.56 39.23
CA TYR A 334 -17.40 3.92 40.53
C TYR A 334 -17.84 2.46 40.42
N LEU A 335 -18.76 2.13 39.50
CA LEU A 335 -19.27 0.77 39.39
C LEU A 335 -18.29 -0.22 38.74
N ILE A 336 -17.39 0.25 37.87
CA ILE A 336 -16.34 -0.60 37.28
C ILE A 336 -15.25 -0.94 38.31
N GLY A 337 -14.92 -0.04 39.24
CA GLY A 337 -14.09 -0.35 40.41
C GLY A 337 -14.85 -1.15 41.48
N ASP A 338 -15.24 -0.46 42.57
CA ASP A 338 -15.88 -1.01 43.78
C ASP A 338 -17.34 -1.52 43.60
N GLY A 339 -17.89 -1.49 42.38
CA GLY A 339 -19.29 -1.88 42.14
C GLY A 339 -19.56 -3.39 42.10
N GLY A 340 -20.68 -3.80 42.69
CA GLY A 340 -21.34 -5.09 42.48
C GLY A 340 -22.38 -4.99 41.36
N LEU A 341 -22.26 -5.85 40.33
CA LEU A 341 -23.08 -5.85 39.10
C LEU A 341 -23.81 -7.19 38.86
N THR A 342 -23.78 -8.10 39.82
CA THR A 342 -24.28 -9.49 39.68
C THR A 342 -25.55 -9.79 40.47
N ASP A 343 -25.87 -8.99 41.49
CA ASP A 343 -27.10 -9.10 42.28
C ASP A 343 -28.28 -8.40 41.59
N SER A 344 -29.48 -8.44 42.18
CA SER A 344 -30.70 -7.84 41.60
C SER A 344 -30.63 -6.32 41.35
N ASN A 345 -29.72 -5.61 42.01
CA ASN A 345 -29.52 -4.16 41.92
C ASN A 345 -28.02 -3.84 41.86
N ALA A 346 -27.65 -2.73 41.22
CA ALA A 346 -26.29 -2.23 41.30
C ALA A 346 -25.95 -1.80 42.73
N VAL A 347 -24.78 -2.20 43.23
CA VAL A 347 -24.30 -1.85 44.57
C VAL A 347 -22.93 -1.18 44.45
N LEU A 348 -22.65 -0.15 45.23
CA LEU A 348 -21.29 0.38 45.44
C LEU A 348 -20.88 0.13 46.90
N THR A 349 -19.73 -0.51 47.14
CA THR A 349 -19.23 -0.77 48.50
C THR A 349 -17.96 0.05 48.76
N ASN A 350 -18.09 1.18 49.46
CA ASN A 350 -16.97 2.08 49.75
C ASN A 350 -17.20 2.84 51.07
N ASN A 351 -16.13 3.13 51.81
CA ASN A 351 -16.17 3.77 53.14
C ASN A 351 -15.98 5.29 53.13
N ASP A 352 -15.61 5.89 52.00
CA ASP A 352 -15.34 7.31 51.91
C ASP A 352 -16.65 8.10 51.71
N CYS A 353 -17.05 8.88 52.71
CA CYS A 353 -18.26 9.70 52.68
C CYS A 353 -18.35 10.64 51.47
N ARG A 354 -17.21 11.12 50.93
CA ARG A 354 -17.21 11.98 49.73
C ARG A 354 -17.54 11.17 48.48
N ILE A 355 -16.98 9.96 48.35
CA ILE A 355 -17.30 9.02 47.26
C ILE A 355 -18.77 8.61 47.34
N GLN A 356 -19.25 8.25 48.54
CA GLN A 356 -20.65 7.92 48.79
C GLN A 356 -21.59 9.05 48.34
N GLN A 357 -21.31 10.30 48.73
CA GLN A 357 -22.15 11.44 48.38
C GLN A 357 -22.11 11.81 46.89
N ASP A 358 -20.94 11.78 46.24
CA ASP A 358 -20.83 12.04 44.79
C ASP A 358 -21.54 10.95 43.97
N PHE A 359 -21.49 9.69 44.41
CA PHE A 359 -22.26 8.60 43.81
C PHE A 359 -23.77 8.76 44.02
N ILE A 360 -24.23 9.10 45.23
CA ILE A 360 -25.66 9.36 45.51
C ILE A 360 -26.19 10.51 44.65
N ASN A 361 -25.42 11.59 44.52
CA ASN A 361 -25.77 12.73 43.66
C ASN A 361 -25.83 12.28 42.19
N ALA A 362 -24.80 11.60 41.69
CA ALA A 362 -24.77 11.12 40.31
C ALA A 362 -25.94 10.17 39.99
N VAL A 363 -26.30 9.24 40.89
CA VAL A 363 -27.47 8.36 40.69
C VAL A 363 -28.78 9.15 40.64
N LYS A 364 -28.94 10.17 41.48
CA LYS A 364 -30.12 11.04 41.49
C LYS A 364 -30.21 11.90 40.22
N ASP A 365 -29.07 12.37 39.72
CA ASP A 365 -28.97 13.16 38.48
C ASP A 365 -29.07 12.29 37.22
N PHE A 366 -28.88 10.97 37.32
CA PHE A 366 -29.06 10.00 36.24
C PHE A 366 -30.54 9.68 36.02
N ASP A 367 -31.29 9.40 37.09
CA ASP A 367 -32.74 9.18 37.04
C ASP A 367 -33.36 9.45 38.43
N THR A 368 -34.32 10.38 38.46
CA THR A 368 -35.04 10.81 39.67
C THR A 368 -35.93 9.72 40.28
N ASN A 369 -36.24 8.67 39.51
CA ASN A 369 -36.94 7.48 39.98
C ASN A 369 -36.06 6.57 40.84
N LEU A 370 -34.75 6.82 40.92
CA LEU A 370 -33.81 5.98 41.66
C LEU A 370 -33.52 6.52 43.05
N LYS A 371 -33.34 5.60 43.99
CA LYS A 371 -32.99 5.88 45.37
C LYS A 371 -31.87 4.96 45.81
N VAL A 372 -30.77 5.56 46.26
CA VAL A 372 -29.70 4.83 46.93
C VAL A 372 -30.13 4.53 48.37
N ARG A 373 -30.13 3.26 48.74
CA ARG A 373 -30.28 2.78 50.11
C ARG A 373 -28.90 2.43 50.64
N ILE A 374 -28.54 2.98 51.80
CA ILE A 374 -27.29 2.65 52.48
C ILE A 374 -27.57 1.50 53.45
N ASP A 375 -26.94 0.36 53.22
CA ASP A 375 -26.96 -0.79 54.12
C ASP A 375 -25.73 -0.73 55.04
N ASN A 376 -25.91 -0.10 56.20
CA ASN A 376 -24.85 0.10 57.19
C ASN A 376 -24.37 -1.24 57.77
N SER A 377 -23.06 -1.40 57.84
CA SER A 377 -22.39 -2.63 58.29
C SER A 377 -22.04 -2.64 59.78
N HIS A 378 -22.49 -1.62 60.52
CA HIS A 378 -22.17 -1.40 61.94
C HIS A 378 -20.68 -1.56 62.28
N GLY A 379 -19.80 -1.09 61.38
CA GLY A 379 -18.34 -1.14 61.55
C GLY A 379 -17.66 -2.49 61.27
N THR A 380 -18.40 -3.53 60.86
CA THR A 380 -17.83 -4.88 60.61
C THR A 380 -17.21 -5.06 59.21
N ARG A 381 -17.66 -4.29 58.22
CA ARG A 381 -17.17 -4.24 56.84
C ARG A 381 -17.50 -2.86 56.26
N ALA A 382 -17.18 -2.62 54.98
CA ALA A 382 -17.51 -1.36 54.33
C ALA A 382 -19.02 -1.23 54.03
N ASP A 383 -19.54 -0.01 54.15
CA ASP A 383 -20.95 0.29 53.90
C ASP A 383 -21.29 0.14 52.41
N SER A 384 -22.51 -0.32 52.13
CA SER A 384 -22.94 -0.72 50.79
C SER A 384 -24.14 0.10 50.33
N LEU A 385 -23.99 0.74 49.18
CA LEU A 385 -24.93 1.69 48.59
C LEU A 385 -25.71 0.96 47.47
N ASN A 386 -26.91 0.49 47.81
CA ASN A 386 -27.77 -0.31 46.94
C ASN A 386 -28.69 0.62 46.11
N VAL A 387 -28.58 0.59 44.78
CA VAL A 387 -29.37 1.44 43.89
C VAL A 387 -30.72 0.80 43.61
N THR A 388 -31.74 1.27 44.33
CA THR A 388 -33.12 0.75 44.28
C THR A 388 -34.05 1.67 43.50
N LYS A 389 -35.20 1.16 43.05
CA LYS A 389 -36.32 2.02 42.63
C LYS A 389 -36.89 2.77 43.84
N ASN A 390 -37.26 4.03 43.67
CA ASN A 390 -37.98 4.79 44.68
C ASN A 390 -39.42 4.26 44.82
N GLN A 391 -39.61 3.28 45.71
CA GLN A 391 -40.91 2.61 45.90
C GLN A 391 -42.07 3.58 46.19
N GLN A 392 -41.81 4.69 46.89
CA GLN A 392 -42.82 5.70 47.16
C GLN A 392 -43.31 6.36 45.87
N LEU A 393 -42.38 6.80 45.02
CA LEU A 393 -42.72 7.41 43.73
C LEU A 393 -43.45 6.44 42.80
N VAL A 394 -43.08 5.15 42.80
CA VAL A 394 -43.80 4.11 42.04
C VAL A 394 -45.24 3.92 42.58
N ILE A 395 -45.45 4.01 43.89
CA ILE A 395 -46.79 3.97 44.50
C ILE A 395 -47.59 5.23 44.13
N ASP A 396 -46.97 6.41 44.18
CA ASP A 396 -47.62 7.68 43.86
C ASP A 396 -48.02 7.74 42.38
N ASN A 397 -47.11 7.33 41.47
CA ASN A 397 -47.39 7.22 40.03
C ASN A 397 -48.48 6.17 39.73
N ARG A 398 -48.53 5.05 40.48
CA ARG A 398 -49.64 4.08 40.39
C ARG A 398 -50.97 4.67 40.83
N GLN A 399 -51.00 5.48 41.89
CA GLN A 399 -52.23 6.14 42.33
C GLN A 399 -52.69 7.18 41.30
N SER A 400 -51.76 7.89 40.66
CA SER A 400 -52.03 8.79 39.54
C SER A 400 -52.64 8.03 38.34
N PHE A 401 -51.96 6.98 37.86
CA PHE A 401 -52.47 6.09 36.80
C PHE A 401 -53.85 5.52 37.13
N ALA A 402 -54.06 5.01 38.35
CA ALA A 402 -55.34 4.45 38.78
C ALA A 402 -56.46 5.50 38.86
N LYS A 403 -56.13 6.76 39.19
CA LYS A 403 -57.07 7.89 39.15
C LYS A 403 -57.43 8.23 37.70
N THR A 404 -56.45 8.41 36.83
CA THR A 404 -56.68 8.73 35.41
C THR A 404 -57.43 7.61 34.70
N LEU A 405 -57.05 6.35 34.91
CA LEU A 405 -57.75 5.18 34.36
C LEU A 405 -59.23 5.17 34.77
N ARG A 406 -59.54 5.38 36.06
CA ARG A 406 -60.94 5.49 36.51
C ARG A 406 -61.69 6.62 35.82
N GLN A 407 -61.06 7.78 35.63
CA GLN A 407 -61.66 8.92 34.94
C GLN A 407 -61.92 8.62 33.45
N THR A 408 -60.94 8.08 32.73
CA THR A 408 -61.09 7.71 31.30
C THR A 408 -62.17 6.65 31.11
N VAL A 409 -62.17 5.59 31.93
CA VAL A 409 -63.17 4.51 31.89
C VAL A 409 -64.57 5.05 32.16
N GLN A 410 -64.72 5.97 33.12
CA GLN A 410 -65.99 6.64 33.41
C GLN A 410 -66.45 7.57 32.27
N ILE A 411 -65.52 8.26 31.59
CA ILE A 411 -65.82 9.14 30.44
C ILE A 411 -66.24 8.34 29.21
N LYS A 412 -65.55 7.22 28.90
CA LYS A 412 -65.88 6.35 27.75
C LYS A 412 -67.07 5.41 28.03
N GLY A 413 -67.54 5.32 29.27
CA GLY A 413 -68.74 4.57 29.65
C GLY A 413 -68.59 3.05 29.67
N ILE A 414 -67.35 2.55 29.61
CA ILE A 414 -67.01 1.13 29.54
C ILE A 414 -66.93 0.56 30.97
N SER A 415 -67.40 -0.67 31.19
CA SER A 415 -67.24 -1.34 32.48
C SER A 415 -65.87 -2.00 32.62
N GLY A 416 -65.37 -2.13 33.86
CA GLY A 416 -64.15 -2.89 34.14
C GLY A 416 -64.24 -4.39 33.81
N SER A 417 -65.45 -4.92 33.56
CA SER A 417 -65.66 -6.30 33.12
C SER A 417 -65.48 -6.46 31.61
N GLU A 418 -65.93 -5.48 30.81
CA GLU A 418 -65.72 -5.46 29.35
C GLU A 418 -64.23 -5.29 29.05
N ILE A 419 -63.54 -4.36 29.75
CA ILE A 419 -62.08 -4.19 29.65
C ILE A 419 -61.33 -5.50 29.98
N ALA A 420 -61.81 -6.25 30.97
CA ALA A 420 -61.19 -7.53 31.34
C ALA A 420 -61.39 -8.60 30.25
N GLN A 421 -62.59 -8.63 29.64
CA GLN A 421 -62.93 -9.56 28.57
C GLN A 421 -62.14 -9.27 27.28
N ASP A 422 -62.07 -8.01 26.86
CA ASP A 422 -61.38 -7.61 25.62
C ASP A 422 -59.85 -7.76 25.71
N LEU A 423 -59.28 -7.57 26.91
CA LEU A 423 -57.84 -7.81 27.18
C LEU A 423 -57.51 -9.26 27.54
N GLY A 424 -58.50 -10.16 27.67
CA GLY A 424 -58.28 -11.55 28.06
C GLY A 424 -57.70 -11.75 29.47
N VAL A 425 -57.96 -10.81 30.39
CA VAL A 425 -57.45 -10.82 31.78
C VAL A 425 -58.59 -11.02 32.80
N SER A 426 -58.25 -11.35 34.05
CA SER A 426 -59.28 -11.46 35.09
C SER A 426 -59.87 -10.09 35.47
N PRO A 427 -61.19 -9.98 35.75
CA PRO A 427 -61.79 -8.73 36.25
C PRO A 427 -61.14 -8.22 37.55
N SER A 428 -60.58 -9.14 38.35
CA SER A 428 -59.79 -8.79 39.54
C SER A 428 -58.49 -8.05 39.21
N ALA A 429 -57.84 -8.35 38.08
CA ALA A 429 -56.64 -7.64 37.63
C ALA A 429 -56.97 -6.19 37.24
N VAL A 430 -58.01 -5.97 36.43
CA VAL A 430 -58.48 -4.61 36.06
C VAL A 430 -58.91 -3.82 37.30
N SER A 431 -59.63 -4.46 38.23
CA SER A 431 -59.96 -3.86 39.53
C SER A 431 -58.72 -3.49 40.35
N HIS A 432 -57.67 -4.30 40.33
CA HIS A 432 -56.39 -3.96 40.99
C HIS A 432 -55.64 -2.81 40.29
N TRP A 433 -55.75 -2.67 38.98
CA TRP A 433 -55.21 -1.53 38.21
C TRP A 433 -55.96 -0.23 38.55
N MET A 434 -57.29 -0.26 38.49
CA MET A 434 -58.16 0.88 38.84
C MET A 434 -58.05 1.32 40.32
N ASN A 435 -57.49 0.48 41.19
CA ASN A 435 -57.24 0.79 42.60
C ASN A 435 -55.74 1.00 42.93
N GLY A 436 -54.86 1.02 41.94
CA GLY A 436 -53.42 1.29 42.11
C GLY A 436 -52.65 0.18 42.84
N LYS A 437 -53.26 -0.99 43.08
CA LYS A 437 -52.64 -2.14 43.76
C LYS A 437 -51.62 -2.85 42.86
N SER A 438 -51.89 -2.90 41.57
CA SER A 438 -50.98 -3.40 40.53
C SER A 438 -51.04 -2.50 39.29
N ALA A 439 -50.19 -2.79 38.30
CA ALA A 439 -50.23 -2.18 36.98
C ALA A 439 -50.18 -3.30 35.92
N PRO A 440 -50.70 -3.08 34.71
CA PRO A 440 -50.51 -4.02 33.59
C PRO A 440 -49.02 -4.13 33.21
N ASN A 441 -48.65 -5.24 32.57
CA ASN A 441 -47.36 -5.37 31.90
C ASN A 441 -47.34 -4.47 30.63
N SER A 442 -46.20 -4.33 29.96
CA SER A 442 -46.07 -3.38 28.84
C SER A 442 -46.89 -3.75 27.60
N GLU A 443 -47.30 -5.01 27.47
CA GLU A 443 -48.20 -5.51 26.41
C GLU A 443 -49.65 -5.13 26.71
N PHE A 444 -50.19 -5.55 27.87
CA PHE A 444 -51.52 -5.18 28.32
C PHE A 444 -51.68 -3.67 28.55
N PHE A 445 -50.61 -2.93 28.87
CA PHE A 445 -50.66 -1.47 28.95
C PHE A 445 -50.93 -0.84 27.59
N LYS A 446 -50.27 -1.30 26.52
CA LYS A 446 -50.54 -0.83 25.15
C LYS A 446 -51.95 -1.19 24.72
N GLN A 447 -52.34 -2.46 24.85
CA GLN A 447 -53.68 -2.92 24.52
C GLN A 447 -54.77 -2.16 25.29
N LEU A 448 -54.52 -1.79 26.56
CA LEU A 448 -55.43 -0.96 27.35
C LEU A 448 -55.52 0.48 26.82
N CYS A 449 -54.42 1.08 26.36
CA CYS A 449 -54.43 2.40 25.70
C CYS A 449 -55.15 2.35 24.36
N ASP A 450 -54.91 1.31 23.56
CA ASP A 450 -55.54 1.09 22.25
C ASP A 450 -57.06 0.87 22.40
N LEU A 451 -57.48 0.02 23.34
CA LEU A 451 -58.89 -0.23 23.68
C LEU A 451 -59.61 1.03 24.18
N LEU A 452 -58.92 1.85 24.98
CA LEU A 452 -59.44 3.12 25.47
C LEU A 452 -59.29 4.25 24.46
N ASP A 453 -58.64 4.04 23.30
CA ASP A 453 -58.35 5.03 22.27
C ASP A 453 -57.84 6.35 22.88
N ILE A 454 -56.68 6.23 23.53
CA ILE A 454 -55.93 7.33 24.17
C ILE A 454 -54.42 7.09 24.08
N ASP A 455 -53.63 8.16 24.04
CA ASP A 455 -52.17 8.07 24.05
C ASP A 455 -51.64 7.52 25.38
N THR A 456 -50.60 6.68 25.30
CA THR A 456 -49.86 6.13 26.45
C THR A 456 -49.46 7.16 27.50
N THR A 457 -49.11 8.38 27.08
CA THR A 457 -48.72 9.51 27.91
C THR A 457 -49.88 10.09 28.74
N VAL A 458 -51.13 9.83 28.36
CA VAL A 458 -52.31 10.25 29.15
C VAL A 458 -52.47 9.38 30.40
N LEU A 459 -52.30 8.05 30.26
CA LEU A 459 -52.40 7.12 31.38
C LEU A 459 -51.17 7.10 32.28
N ALA A 460 -49.98 7.20 31.70
CA ALA A 460 -48.71 7.28 32.42
C ALA A 460 -47.82 8.38 31.82
N PRO A 461 -47.91 9.63 32.32
CA PRO A 461 -47.13 10.76 31.80
C PRO A 461 -45.62 10.52 31.80
N ASP A 462 -45.11 9.87 32.84
CA ASP A 462 -43.69 9.52 33.00
C ASP A 462 -43.34 8.16 32.35
N GLY A 463 -44.25 7.56 31.58
CA GLY A 463 -44.10 6.28 30.91
C GLY A 463 -44.51 5.06 31.74
N ALA A 464 -44.96 4.00 31.05
CA ALA A 464 -45.49 2.77 31.65
C ALA A 464 -44.50 2.02 32.56
N GLU A 465 -43.20 2.21 32.33
CA GLU A 465 -42.10 1.67 33.15
C GLU A 465 -42.24 2.07 34.64
N THR A 466 -42.69 3.30 34.89
CA THR A 466 -42.69 3.94 36.23
C THR A 466 -43.76 3.40 37.16
N ILE A 467 -44.83 2.81 36.61
CA ILE A 467 -45.91 2.18 37.39
C ILE A 467 -45.66 0.67 37.62
N GLN A 468 -44.57 0.09 37.12
CA GLN A 468 -44.27 -1.34 37.26
C GLN A 468 -43.18 -1.63 38.31
N ILE A 469 -43.59 -2.22 39.45
CA ILE A 469 -42.67 -2.64 40.54
C ILE A 469 -41.70 -3.74 40.07
N ASN A 470 -42.17 -4.71 39.28
CA ASN A 470 -41.38 -5.89 38.91
C ASN A 470 -40.43 -5.67 37.71
N ASN A 471 -40.53 -4.53 37.03
CA ASN A 471 -39.63 -4.21 35.92
C ASN A 471 -38.23 -3.85 36.46
N ARG A 472 -37.17 -4.03 35.67
CA ARG A 472 -35.79 -3.73 36.07
C ARG A 472 -35.61 -2.22 36.33
N ASN A 473 -34.54 -1.89 37.05
CA ASN A 473 -34.11 -0.52 37.30
C ASN A 473 -33.52 0.07 35.99
N SER A 474 -33.79 1.35 35.69
CA SER A 474 -33.25 2.06 34.52
C SER A 474 -31.72 2.01 34.43
N LEU A 475 -31.03 2.12 35.58
CA LEU A 475 -29.58 1.93 35.68
C LEU A 475 -29.15 0.52 35.29
N VAL A 476 -29.91 -0.51 35.67
CA VAL A 476 -29.64 -1.91 35.31
C VAL A 476 -29.80 -2.12 33.80
N ILE A 477 -30.89 -1.60 33.20
CA ILE A 477 -31.14 -1.66 31.76
C ILE A 477 -30.02 -0.95 30.98
N TRP A 478 -29.53 0.19 31.47
CA TRP A 478 -28.42 0.92 30.86
C TRP A 478 -27.09 0.15 30.95
N LEU A 479 -26.77 -0.43 32.11
CA LEU A 479 -25.57 -1.27 32.28
C LEU A 479 -25.63 -2.57 31.46
N GLU A 480 -26.83 -3.11 31.23
CA GLU A 480 -27.08 -4.26 30.36
C GLU A 480 -26.86 -3.90 28.89
N LYS A 481 -27.36 -2.74 28.44
CA LYS A 481 -27.07 -2.19 27.10
C LYS A 481 -25.57 -1.94 26.87
N LEU A 482 -24.81 -1.59 27.92
CA LEU A 482 -23.35 -1.44 27.89
C LEU A 482 -22.58 -2.76 28.07
N GLY A 483 -23.25 -3.91 28.20
CA GLY A 483 -22.61 -5.22 28.36
C GLY A 483 -21.93 -5.46 29.73
N LEU A 484 -22.11 -4.55 30.69
CA LEU A 484 -21.51 -4.62 32.03
C LEU A 484 -22.34 -5.39 33.05
N TRP A 485 -23.66 -5.45 32.85
CA TRP A 485 -24.56 -6.12 33.79
C TRP A 485 -24.31 -7.63 33.84
N GLY A 486 -24.36 -8.23 35.04
CA GLY A 486 -24.06 -9.64 35.27
C GLY A 486 -22.57 -10.00 35.26
N LYS A 487 -21.66 -9.05 34.99
CA LYS A 487 -20.21 -9.29 34.98
C LYS A 487 -19.63 -9.26 36.40
N ASN A 488 -18.85 -10.29 36.76
CA ASN A 488 -18.06 -10.29 38.00
C ASN A 488 -16.72 -9.54 37.82
N SER A 489 -15.98 -9.31 38.91
CA SER A 489 -14.71 -8.54 38.92
C SER A 489 -13.61 -9.04 37.98
N HIS A 490 -13.65 -10.29 37.50
CA HIS A 490 -12.72 -10.80 36.50
C HIS A 490 -13.14 -10.49 35.06
N GLN A 491 -14.43 -10.24 34.84
CA GLN A 491 -15.06 -10.03 33.53
C GLN A 491 -15.47 -8.57 33.29
N LYS A 492 -15.18 -7.66 34.23
CA LYS A 492 -15.35 -6.22 34.02
C LYS A 492 -14.36 -5.73 32.96
N THR A 493 -14.85 -4.85 32.11
CA THR A 493 -14.14 -4.18 31.01
C THR A 493 -14.58 -2.73 30.94
N ILE A 494 -13.92 -1.91 30.14
CA ILE A 494 -14.36 -0.55 29.81
C ILE A 494 -15.33 -0.61 28.62
N PRO A 495 -16.55 -0.05 28.70
CA PRO A 495 -17.48 0.00 27.57
C PRO A 495 -16.92 0.75 26.36
N GLU A 496 -17.23 0.29 25.16
CA GLU A 496 -16.70 0.86 23.90
C GLU A 496 -16.92 2.38 23.79
N ILE A 497 -18.08 2.87 24.22
CA ILE A 497 -18.43 4.30 24.24
C ILE A 497 -17.38 5.17 24.94
N ILE A 498 -16.72 4.67 26.00
CA ILE A 498 -15.69 5.44 26.74
C ILE A 498 -14.48 5.77 25.86
N PHE A 499 -14.10 4.89 24.93
CA PHE A 499 -12.95 5.13 24.03
C PHE A 499 -13.23 6.22 22.99
N ARG A 500 -14.52 6.47 22.69
CA ARG A 500 -14.98 7.47 21.72
C ARG A 500 -15.35 8.81 22.36
N LEU A 501 -15.19 8.96 23.67
CA LEU A 501 -15.49 10.22 24.36
C LEU A 501 -14.42 11.29 24.13
N GLU A 502 -14.83 12.53 24.32
CA GLU A 502 -13.90 13.65 24.43
C GLU A 502 -12.94 13.52 25.64
N ARG A 503 -11.73 14.10 25.50
CA ARG A 503 -10.61 14.03 26.47
C ARG A 503 -11.02 14.35 27.92
N SER A 504 -11.88 15.34 28.13
CA SER A 504 -12.39 15.76 29.44
C SER A 504 -13.25 14.69 30.11
N GLN A 505 -14.07 13.96 29.35
CA GLN A 505 -14.95 12.93 29.90
C GLN A 505 -14.21 11.63 30.20
N ILE A 506 -13.21 11.26 29.39
CA ILE A 506 -12.28 10.16 29.72
C ILE A 506 -11.52 10.49 31.01
N ALA A 507 -11.06 11.74 31.17
CA ALA A 507 -10.39 12.17 32.41
C ALA A 507 -11.32 12.09 33.63
N LEU A 508 -12.58 12.53 33.53
CA LEU A 508 -13.58 12.41 34.61
C LEU A 508 -13.87 10.94 34.97
N PHE A 509 -14.01 10.07 33.97
CA PHE A 509 -14.19 8.63 34.17
C PHE A 509 -13.00 8.01 34.90
N LEU A 510 -11.77 8.25 34.43
CA LEU A 510 -10.54 7.75 35.05
C LEU A 510 -10.36 8.29 36.48
N ASN A 511 -10.68 9.57 36.71
CA ASN A 511 -10.62 10.20 38.03
C ASN A 511 -11.50 9.47 39.07
N ARG A 512 -12.71 9.03 38.68
CA ARG A 512 -13.60 8.25 39.56
C ARG A 512 -13.19 6.78 39.67
N LEU A 513 -12.69 6.18 38.58
CA LEU A 513 -12.13 4.83 38.63
C LEU A 513 -10.93 4.74 39.59
N PHE A 514 -10.00 5.69 39.55
CA PHE A 514 -8.88 5.76 40.50
C PHE A 514 -9.29 6.15 41.94
N ALA A 515 -10.47 6.76 42.14
CA ALA A 515 -10.98 7.03 43.48
C ALA A 515 -11.31 5.73 44.24
N THR A 516 -11.65 4.65 43.53
CA THR A 516 -11.82 3.29 44.05
C THR A 516 -10.46 2.59 44.24
N ASP A 517 -10.10 1.63 43.37
CA ASP A 517 -8.88 0.79 43.44
C ASP A 517 -7.54 1.53 43.16
N GLY A 518 -7.59 2.84 42.88
CA GLY A 518 -6.40 3.66 42.68
C GLY A 518 -5.74 4.09 43.99
N TRP A 519 -4.45 4.40 43.95
CA TRP A 519 -3.69 4.86 45.12
C TRP A 519 -2.55 5.78 44.72
N ALA A 520 -2.14 6.64 45.64
CA ALA A 520 -1.06 7.60 45.49
C ALA A 520 -0.18 7.56 46.75
N THR A 521 1.14 7.45 46.58
CA THR A 521 2.08 7.41 47.71
C THR A 521 3.44 8.01 47.37
N VAL A 522 4.20 8.33 48.42
CA VAL A 522 5.63 8.65 48.34
C VAL A 522 6.36 7.63 49.20
N LEU A 523 7.16 6.77 48.56
CA LEU A 523 7.92 5.72 49.25
C LEU A 523 9.01 6.33 50.14
N ALA A 524 9.51 5.56 51.12
CA ALA A 524 10.61 5.98 51.99
C ALA A 524 11.91 6.36 51.23
N SER A 525 12.09 5.88 50.00
CA SER A 525 13.12 6.30 49.05
C SER A 525 12.92 7.71 48.45
N SER A 526 11.88 8.43 48.88
CA SER A 526 11.30 9.63 48.25
C SER A 526 10.91 9.43 46.77
N GLN A 527 10.56 8.20 46.38
CA GLN A 527 10.00 7.92 45.06
C GLN A 527 8.47 8.06 45.11
N SER A 528 7.94 9.04 44.37
CA SER A 528 6.50 9.20 44.16
C SER A 528 5.97 8.13 43.21
N GLN A 529 4.76 7.64 43.50
CA GLN A 529 4.09 6.63 42.69
C GLN A 529 2.56 6.76 42.80
N ILE A 530 1.91 6.68 41.65
CA ILE A 530 0.46 6.46 41.52
C ILE A 530 0.28 5.06 40.95
N GLY A 531 -0.75 4.34 41.40
CA GLY A 531 -1.07 3.03 40.87
C GLY A 531 -2.56 2.71 40.91
N TYR A 532 -2.92 1.63 40.23
CA TYR A 532 -4.27 1.09 40.15
C TYR A 532 -4.17 -0.43 40.12
N THR A 533 -5.11 -1.14 40.74
CA THR A 533 -5.08 -2.61 40.80
C THR A 533 -6.42 -3.18 40.36
N SER A 534 -6.43 -4.16 39.47
CA SER A 534 -7.65 -4.88 39.09
C SER A 534 -7.40 -6.38 39.03
N VAL A 535 -8.47 -7.17 39.14
CA VAL A 535 -8.42 -8.63 38.98
C VAL A 535 -8.79 -9.06 37.55
N SER A 536 -9.30 -8.13 36.73
CA SER A 536 -9.47 -8.27 35.28
C SER A 536 -8.19 -7.80 34.58
N GLU A 537 -7.61 -8.66 33.74
CA GLU A 537 -6.46 -8.30 32.91
C GLU A 537 -6.84 -7.27 31.85
N GLU A 538 -7.99 -7.49 31.21
CA GLU A 538 -8.50 -6.66 30.12
C GLU A 538 -8.77 -5.24 30.59
N LEU A 539 -9.46 -5.06 31.72
CA LEU A 539 -9.68 -3.75 32.33
C LEU A 539 -8.36 -3.03 32.65
N ALA A 540 -7.37 -3.74 33.22
CA ALA A 540 -6.09 -3.14 33.53
C ALA A 540 -5.32 -2.71 32.25
N ARG A 541 -5.45 -3.45 31.15
CA ARG A 541 -4.88 -3.09 29.84
C ARG A 541 -5.63 -1.93 29.18
N GLN A 542 -6.96 -1.92 29.25
CA GLN A 542 -7.80 -0.83 28.77
C GLN A 542 -7.51 0.48 29.52
N VAL A 543 -7.32 0.44 30.85
CA VAL A 543 -6.85 1.60 31.63
C VAL A 543 -5.43 2.00 31.22
N GLN A 544 -4.51 1.05 30.98
CA GLN A 544 -3.16 1.36 30.46
C GLN A 544 -3.22 2.11 29.13
N HIS A 545 -4.11 1.68 28.23
CA HIS A 545 -4.32 2.30 26.93
C HIS A 545 -4.94 3.70 27.05
N LEU A 546 -5.98 3.89 27.86
CA LEU A 546 -6.56 5.22 28.09
C LEU A 546 -5.53 6.20 28.67
N LEU A 547 -4.68 5.76 29.61
CA LEU A 547 -3.58 6.57 30.14
C LEU A 547 -2.55 6.96 29.06
N LEU A 548 -2.25 6.04 28.12
CA LEU A 548 -1.37 6.34 26.99
C LEU A 548 -1.92 7.48 26.11
N ARG A 549 -3.23 7.66 26.02
CA ARG A 549 -3.82 8.75 25.23
C ARG A 549 -3.49 10.14 25.78
N PHE A 550 -3.39 10.25 27.11
CA PHE A 550 -2.87 11.43 27.80
C PHE A 550 -1.32 11.51 27.78
N GLY A 551 -0.61 10.55 27.16
CA GLY A 551 0.85 10.45 27.20
C GLY A 551 1.42 9.98 28.55
N ILE A 552 0.61 9.30 29.37
CA ILE A 552 0.99 8.83 30.71
C ILE A 552 1.54 7.41 30.61
N ILE A 553 2.84 7.24 30.94
CA ILE A 553 3.54 5.96 30.79
C ILE A 553 3.36 5.09 32.05
N ALA A 554 2.37 4.21 32.00
CA ALA A 554 2.06 3.25 33.06
C ALA A 554 2.69 1.86 32.79
N THR A 555 3.21 1.22 33.85
CA THR A 555 3.75 -0.15 33.79
C THR A 555 2.74 -1.14 34.36
N LEU A 556 2.32 -2.15 33.58
CA LEU A 556 1.44 -3.22 34.01
C LEU A 556 2.23 -4.43 34.52
N LYS A 557 1.87 -4.96 35.69
CA LYS A 557 2.52 -6.15 36.30
C LYS A 557 1.51 -7.09 36.94
N LYS A 558 1.69 -8.39 36.71
CA LYS A 558 0.98 -9.44 37.45
C LYS A 558 1.58 -9.58 38.86
N ARG A 559 0.76 -9.53 39.90
CA ARG A 559 1.16 -9.71 41.31
C ARG A 559 0.28 -10.76 42.00
N SER A 560 0.85 -11.49 42.96
CA SER A 560 0.12 -12.39 43.84
C SER A 560 -0.24 -11.67 45.15
N VAL A 561 -1.48 -11.25 45.30
CA VAL A 561 -2.01 -10.59 46.51
C VAL A 561 -2.52 -11.64 47.49
N LYS A 562 -2.22 -11.49 48.79
CA LYS A 562 -2.80 -12.35 49.83
C LYS A 562 -4.24 -11.91 50.09
N TYR A 563 -5.20 -12.82 49.92
CA TYR A 563 -6.61 -12.60 50.18
C TYR A 563 -7.14 -13.69 51.12
N LYS A 564 -7.42 -13.30 52.37
CA LYS A 564 -7.67 -14.23 53.49
C LYS A 564 -6.49 -15.22 53.62
N GLU A 565 -6.77 -16.52 53.62
CA GLU A 565 -5.76 -17.59 53.67
C GLU A 565 -5.20 -17.96 52.29
N THR A 566 -5.82 -17.48 51.21
CA THR A 566 -5.44 -17.80 49.83
C THR A 566 -4.56 -16.71 49.20
N ARG A 567 -3.81 -17.06 48.14
CA ARG A 567 -3.16 -16.09 47.24
C ARG A 567 -3.97 -15.98 45.96
N ARG A 568 -4.27 -14.77 45.53
CA ARG A 568 -4.99 -14.46 44.29
C ARG A 568 -4.11 -13.61 43.37
N THR A 569 -4.15 -13.90 42.07
CA THR A 569 -3.47 -13.08 41.07
C THR A 569 -4.27 -11.82 40.76
N ALA A 570 -3.60 -10.68 40.78
CA ALA A 570 -4.15 -9.39 40.36
C ALA A 570 -3.14 -8.67 39.45
N TRP A 571 -3.64 -7.69 38.70
CA TRP A 571 -2.88 -6.87 37.78
C TRP A 571 -2.74 -5.46 38.35
N GLN A 572 -1.50 -5.02 38.54
CA GLN A 572 -1.18 -3.73 39.11
C GLN A 572 -0.54 -2.83 38.05
N LEU A 573 -1.14 -1.66 37.83
CA LEU A 573 -0.56 -0.54 37.10
C LEU A 573 0.28 0.33 38.03
N ASP A 574 1.50 0.65 37.60
CA ASP A 574 2.48 1.47 38.31
C ASP A 574 2.90 2.68 37.44
N ILE A 575 2.43 3.89 37.79
CA ILE A 575 2.87 5.17 37.23
C ILE A 575 3.93 5.75 38.18
N THR A 576 5.18 5.87 37.72
CA THR A 576 6.27 6.45 38.53
C THR A 576 7.08 7.52 37.79
N ASP A 577 6.90 7.68 36.48
CA ASP A 577 7.61 8.67 35.69
C ASP A 577 7.15 10.10 36.05
N ALA A 578 8.10 11.04 36.18
CA ALA A 578 7.80 12.37 36.70
C ALA A 578 6.93 13.23 35.78
N LEU A 579 7.07 13.10 34.45
CA LEU A 579 6.20 13.80 33.50
C LEU A 579 4.80 13.19 33.53
N SER A 580 4.73 11.86 33.46
CA SER A 580 3.49 11.08 33.53
C SER A 580 2.70 11.37 34.82
N LEU A 581 3.39 11.50 35.96
CA LEU A 581 2.78 11.89 37.24
C LEU A 581 2.24 13.32 37.24
N LYS A 582 2.97 14.28 36.65
CA LYS A 582 2.50 15.67 36.50
C LYS A 582 1.25 15.74 35.63
N THR A 583 1.28 15.14 34.45
CA THR A 583 0.13 15.06 33.54
C THR A 583 -1.06 14.37 34.20
N PHE A 584 -0.84 13.27 34.92
CA PHE A 584 -1.90 12.60 35.68
C PHE A 584 -2.52 13.55 36.72
N ILE A 585 -1.72 14.28 37.50
CA ILE A 585 -2.21 15.21 38.53
C ILE A 585 -2.99 16.39 37.92
N SER A 586 -2.49 16.96 36.82
CA SER A 586 -3.08 18.15 36.18
C SER A 586 -4.32 17.86 35.34
N GLU A 587 -4.38 16.72 34.64
CA GLU A 587 -5.48 16.40 33.71
C GLU A 587 -6.51 15.43 34.29
N ILE A 588 -6.13 14.50 35.18
CA ILE A 588 -7.01 13.43 35.67
C ILE A 588 -7.29 13.60 37.17
N GLY A 589 -6.25 13.57 38.01
CA GLY A 589 -6.36 13.56 39.47
C GLY A 589 -7.01 12.27 40.03
N ILE A 590 -7.28 12.28 41.34
CA ILE A 590 -7.99 11.19 42.04
C ILE A 590 -8.94 11.83 43.04
N PHE A 591 -10.25 11.64 42.85
CA PHE A 591 -11.24 12.18 43.77
C PHE A 591 -11.09 11.59 45.17
N SER A 592 -11.22 12.46 46.18
CA SER A 592 -11.04 12.15 47.61
C SER A 592 -9.62 11.76 48.06
N LYS A 593 -8.64 11.76 47.15
CA LYS A 593 -7.23 11.49 47.46
C LYS A 593 -6.33 12.69 47.11
N GLU A 594 -6.90 13.90 47.10
CA GLU A 594 -6.21 15.13 46.67
C GLU A 594 -5.00 15.45 47.57
N GLU A 595 -5.08 15.23 48.88
CA GLU A 595 -3.94 15.39 49.79
C GLU A 595 -2.76 14.46 49.46
N ALA A 596 -3.04 13.25 48.97
CA ALA A 596 -2.01 12.29 48.60
C ALA A 596 -1.31 12.70 47.29
N LEU A 597 -2.05 13.30 46.35
CA LEU A 597 -1.48 13.90 45.15
C LEU A 597 -0.65 15.15 45.47
N LEU A 598 -1.12 16.01 46.38
CA LEU A 598 -0.37 17.18 46.84
C LEU A 598 0.97 16.78 47.49
N LYS A 599 1.01 15.66 48.23
CA LYS A 599 2.26 15.08 48.78
C LYS A 599 3.20 14.61 47.66
N ILE A 600 2.69 14.02 46.59
CA ILE A 600 3.47 13.65 45.40
C ILE A 600 4.00 14.89 44.68
N GLU A 601 3.18 15.91 44.46
CA GLU A 601 3.54 17.14 43.76
C GLU A 601 4.66 17.90 44.50
N ASN A 602 4.51 18.08 45.82
CA ASN A 602 5.56 18.65 46.67
C ASN A 602 6.87 17.83 46.63
N ALA A 603 6.78 16.50 46.58
CA ALA A 603 7.96 15.63 46.44
C ALA A 603 8.63 15.76 45.05
N LEU A 604 7.85 16.03 43.99
CA LEU A 604 8.36 16.28 42.63
C LEU A 604 9.00 17.67 42.47
N MET A 605 8.56 18.69 43.22
CA MET A 605 9.18 20.02 43.22
C MET A 605 10.53 20.03 43.95
N ASN A 606 10.63 19.34 45.09
CA ASN A 606 11.80 19.41 45.98
C ASN A 606 13.02 18.58 45.56
N LYS A 607 12.94 17.79 44.48
CA LYS A 607 14.01 16.86 44.06
C LYS A 607 14.26 16.95 42.57
N ARG A 608 15.52 17.14 42.16
CA ARG A 608 15.93 17.11 40.74
C ARG A 608 15.80 15.69 40.21
N TYR A 609 14.63 15.36 39.67
CA TYR A 609 14.25 14.01 39.29
C TYR A 609 15.14 13.51 38.13
N GLN A 610 15.94 12.46 38.39
CA GLN A 610 16.68 11.77 37.34
C GLN A 610 15.71 10.84 36.61
N THR A 611 15.39 11.16 35.37
CA THR A 611 14.53 10.36 34.48
C THR A 611 15.21 9.05 34.09
N ASN A 612 15.18 8.07 35.00
CA ASN A 612 15.60 6.69 34.74
C ASN A 612 14.55 5.89 33.93
N ARG A 613 13.51 6.57 33.43
CA ARG A 613 12.48 6.08 32.50
C ARG A 613 12.48 6.98 31.27
N ASP A 614 12.03 6.46 30.14
CA ASP A 614 12.03 7.16 28.83
C ASP A 614 13.44 7.59 28.39
N LEU A 615 14.38 6.66 28.55
CA LEU A 615 15.78 6.80 28.14
C LEU A 615 15.98 6.25 26.72
N ILE A 616 16.69 7.01 25.89
CA ILE A 616 17.09 6.56 24.55
C ILE A 616 18.11 5.42 24.70
N PRO A 617 18.02 4.32 23.93
CA PRO A 617 18.93 3.18 24.04
C PRO A 617 20.41 3.59 23.95
N ILE A 618 21.27 2.85 24.64
CA ILE A 618 22.65 3.28 24.94
C ILE A 618 23.50 3.45 23.69
N GLU A 619 23.12 2.75 22.64
CA GLU A 619 23.86 2.67 21.39
C GLU A 619 23.70 3.94 20.53
N ILE A 620 22.79 4.86 20.88
CA ILE A 620 22.74 6.20 20.27
C ILE A 620 24.07 6.96 20.42
N TRP A 621 24.88 6.62 21.43
CA TRP A 621 26.23 7.17 21.57
C TRP A 621 27.14 6.87 20.37
N GLN A 622 26.87 5.82 19.58
CA GLN A 622 27.62 5.51 18.36
C GLN A 622 27.29 6.53 17.26
N GLU A 623 26.01 6.85 17.07
CA GLU A 623 25.55 7.85 16.11
C GLU A 623 26.04 9.26 16.48
N ILE A 624 25.93 9.64 17.77
CA ILE A 624 26.47 10.90 18.27
C ILE A 624 28.00 10.95 18.09
N ALA A 625 28.71 9.81 18.23
CA ALA A 625 30.16 9.77 18.01
C ALA A 625 30.53 10.05 16.55
N THR A 626 29.78 9.47 15.61
CA THR A 626 29.95 9.70 14.16
C THR A 626 29.70 11.16 13.80
N VAL A 627 28.59 11.75 14.26
CA VAL A 627 28.24 13.15 13.97
C VAL A 627 29.23 14.15 14.59
N LYS A 628 29.79 13.82 15.77
CA LYS A 628 30.81 14.63 16.45
C LYS A 628 32.16 14.69 15.71
N GLY A 629 32.48 13.70 14.86
CA GLY A 629 33.79 13.58 14.22
C GLY A 629 34.94 13.62 15.25
N ASP A 630 35.96 14.45 15.01
CA ASP A 630 37.16 14.55 15.86
C ASP A 630 36.99 15.44 17.11
N GLU A 631 35.86 16.14 17.29
CA GLU A 631 35.66 16.99 18.48
C GLU A 631 35.73 16.14 19.77
N SER A 632 36.46 16.60 20.79
CA SER A 632 36.51 15.84 22.05
C SER A 632 35.14 15.86 22.75
N TRP A 633 34.76 14.76 23.40
CA TRP A 633 33.51 14.70 24.17
C TRP A 633 33.39 15.80 25.23
N GLN A 634 34.53 16.26 25.76
CA GLN A 634 34.61 17.36 26.71
C GLN A 634 34.33 18.71 26.06
N ASN A 635 34.83 18.95 24.85
CA ASN A 635 34.57 20.17 24.08
C ASN A 635 33.10 20.23 23.65
N LEU A 636 32.56 19.13 23.10
CA LEU A 636 31.14 19.03 22.75
C LEU A 636 30.25 19.29 23.98
N ALA A 637 30.54 18.65 25.12
CA ALA A 637 29.76 18.85 26.34
C ALA A 637 29.84 20.28 26.89
N LYS A 638 31.01 20.93 26.77
CA LYS A 638 31.20 22.35 27.15
C LYS A 638 30.41 23.28 26.22
N ARG A 639 30.48 23.04 24.91
CA ARG A 639 29.77 23.79 23.85
C ARG A 639 28.25 23.64 23.95
N ALA A 640 27.80 22.46 24.33
CA ALA A 640 26.39 22.15 24.64
C ALA A 640 25.94 22.62 26.04
N GLY A 641 26.80 23.25 26.85
CA GLY A 641 26.43 23.78 28.17
C GLY A 641 26.13 22.72 29.24
N ILE A 642 26.59 21.48 29.06
CA ILE A 642 26.27 20.36 29.98
C ILE A 642 27.10 20.49 31.29
N PRO A 643 26.45 20.57 32.47
CA PRO A 643 27.18 20.58 33.74
C PRO A 643 27.90 19.25 33.97
N GLY A 644 29.17 19.30 34.38
CA GLY A 644 30.03 18.11 34.49
C GLY A 644 30.64 17.65 33.16
N TYR A 645 30.90 18.59 32.23
CA TYR A 645 31.44 18.36 30.88
C TYR A 645 32.71 17.49 30.81
N SER A 646 33.48 17.35 31.88
CA SER A 646 34.68 16.48 31.93
C SER A 646 34.37 14.97 31.86
N ASN A 647 33.17 14.52 32.25
CA ASN A 647 32.78 13.11 32.11
C ASN A 647 31.27 12.96 31.89
N ILE A 648 30.87 12.90 30.62
CA ILE A 648 29.46 12.74 30.24
C ILE A 648 28.96 11.27 30.20
N HIS A 649 29.78 10.28 30.58
CA HIS A 649 29.44 8.85 30.60
C HIS A 649 29.01 8.23 29.25
N VAL A 650 29.62 8.69 28.15
CA VAL A 650 29.45 8.14 26.79
C VAL A 650 29.60 6.61 26.80
N GLY A 651 28.70 5.92 26.10
CA GLY A 651 28.68 4.46 25.97
C GLY A 651 28.45 3.67 27.28
N LYS A 652 28.31 4.34 28.44
CA LYS A 652 28.11 3.70 29.76
C LYS A 652 26.75 4.00 30.40
N ARG A 653 26.07 5.09 30.00
CA ARG A 653 24.72 5.44 30.47
C ARG A 653 23.83 5.82 29.30
N GLN A 654 22.60 5.34 29.28
CA GLN A 654 21.58 5.78 28.32
C GLN A 654 21.30 7.29 28.52
N PRO A 655 21.26 8.12 27.46
CA PRO A 655 20.94 9.54 27.59
C PRO A 655 19.42 9.76 27.73
N SER A 656 19.03 10.78 28.51
CA SER A 656 17.67 11.31 28.49
C SER A 656 17.42 12.11 27.21
N ARG A 657 16.15 12.28 26.81
CA ARG A 657 15.75 13.10 25.65
C ARG A 657 16.28 14.52 25.70
N GLU A 658 16.14 15.18 26.84
CA GLU A 658 16.67 16.54 27.09
C GLU A 658 18.18 16.57 26.81
N ARG A 659 18.93 15.58 27.30
CA ARG A 659 20.38 15.50 27.07
C ARG A 659 20.74 15.22 25.61
N LEU A 660 19.97 14.35 24.94
CA LEU A 660 20.14 14.09 23.51
C LEU A 660 19.87 15.35 22.70
N TRP A 661 18.79 16.08 23.01
CA TRP A 661 18.46 17.37 22.40
C TRP A 661 19.59 18.38 22.58
N THR A 662 20.07 18.60 23.81
CA THR A 662 21.19 19.51 24.09
C THR A 662 22.46 19.17 23.28
N LEU A 663 22.79 17.87 23.12
CA LEU A 663 23.90 17.42 22.29
C LEU A 663 23.62 17.61 20.79
N ALA A 664 22.41 17.28 20.33
CA ALA A 664 22.00 17.35 18.92
C ALA A 664 21.84 18.79 18.40
N THR A 665 21.41 19.73 19.26
CA THR A 665 21.40 21.16 18.98
C THR A 665 22.83 21.72 18.92
N ALA A 666 23.74 21.27 19.79
CA ALA A 666 25.15 21.63 19.66
C ALA A 666 25.79 21.05 18.38
N LEU A 667 25.44 19.83 17.98
CA LEU A 667 25.92 19.20 16.75
C LEU A 667 25.20 19.68 15.47
N ASP A 668 24.23 20.60 15.58
CA ASP A 668 23.34 21.04 14.50
C ASP A 668 22.75 19.88 13.66
N ASN A 669 22.39 18.79 14.33
CA ASN A 669 21.97 17.56 13.68
C ASN A 669 20.45 17.35 13.82
N LEU A 670 19.73 17.65 12.74
CA LEU A 670 18.27 17.53 12.68
C LEU A 670 17.73 16.10 12.98
N PRO A 671 18.30 15.00 12.46
CA PRO A 671 17.86 13.64 12.81
C PRO A 671 17.90 13.33 14.32
N LEU A 672 19.00 13.69 15.00
CA LEU A 672 19.12 13.49 16.46
C LEU A 672 18.18 14.41 17.25
N GLN A 673 17.89 15.62 16.76
CA GLN A 673 16.88 16.52 17.33
C GLN A 673 15.45 15.95 17.17
N GLN A 674 15.13 15.38 16.01
CA GLN A 674 13.86 14.68 15.76
C GLN A 674 13.72 13.44 16.66
N LEU A 675 14.76 12.61 16.78
CA LEU A 675 14.74 11.46 17.68
C LEU A 675 14.57 11.88 19.15
N ALA A 676 15.19 12.99 19.60
CA ALA A 676 14.99 13.50 20.96
C ALA A 676 13.54 13.95 21.20
N THR A 677 12.89 14.54 20.20
CA THR A 677 11.49 15.01 20.23
C THR A 677 10.46 13.96 19.78
N SER A 678 10.90 12.72 19.53
CA SER A 678 10.06 11.63 19.02
C SER A 678 8.88 11.25 19.92
N GLU A 679 7.83 10.76 19.29
CA GLU A 679 6.60 10.28 19.93
C GLU A 679 6.66 8.79 20.28
N ILE A 680 7.84 8.16 20.14
CA ILE A 680 8.11 6.75 20.45
C ILE A 680 8.83 6.63 21.79
N TYR A 681 8.42 5.66 22.60
CA TYR A 681 9.14 5.15 23.76
C TYR A 681 9.91 3.86 23.39
N TRP A 682 11.11 3.69 23.93
CA TRP A 682 11.95 2.51 23.68
C TRP A 682 11.82 1.49 24.81
N ASP A 683 10.90 0.53 24.64
CA ASP A 683 10.56 -0.48 25.66
C ASP A 683 11.30 -1.80 25.45
N GLU A 684 11.62 -2.49 26.54
CA GLU A 684 12.47 -3.67 26.59
C GLU A 684 11.64 -4.96 26.47
N ILE A 685 12.03 -5.90 25.61
CA ILE A 685 11.36 -7.21 25.49
C ILE A 685 11.68 -8.07 26.71
N VAL A 686 10.65 -8.58 27.38
CA VAL A 686 10.78 -9.43 28.60
C VAL A 686 10.36 -10.88 28.38
N SER A 687 9.48 -11.17 27.42
CA SER A 687 9.21 -12.54 26.96
C SER A 687 8.85 -12.60 25.48
N ILE A 688 9.13 -13.75 24.86
CA ILE A 688 8.66 -14.15 23.53
C ILE A 688 8.13 -15.58 23.72
N GLU A 689 6.82 -15.77 23.56
CA GLU A 689 6.11 -17.01 23.89
C GLU A 689 5.35 -17.52 22.67
N PHE A 690 5.45 -18.82 22.35
CA PHE A 690 4.67 -19.42 21.26
C PHE A 690 3.21 -19.61 21.70
N MET A 691 2.26 -19.11 20.91
CA MET A 691 0.82 -19.08 21.23
C MET A 691 0.01 -20.16 20.50
N GLY A 692 0.65 -20.98 19.66
CA GLY A 692 -0.03 -21.91 18.76
C GLY A 692 -0.35 -21.29 17.41
N GLU A 693 -1.23 -21.95 16.66
CA GLU A 693 -1.72 -21.45 15.38
C GLU A 693 -2.98 -20.60 15.56
N LYS A 694 -3.03 -19.44 14.91
CA LYS A 694 -4.15 -18.49 14.94
C LYS A 694 -4.38 -17.89 13.55
N GLN A 695 -5.61 -17.43 13.29
CA GLN A 695 -5.89 -16.58 12.12
C GLN A 695 -5.07 -15.28 12.22
N VAL A 696 -4.44 -14.87 11.12
CA VAL A 696 -3.59 -13.67 11.04
C VAL A 696 -3.97 -12.76 9.88
N TYR A 697 -3.79 -11.46 10.09
CA TYR A 697 -4.12 -10.39 9.15
C TYR A 697 -2.93 -9.43 9.00
N ASP A 698 -2.87 -8.68 7.90
CA ASP A 698 -1.91 -7.59 7.67
C ASP A 698 -2.58 -6.41 6.95
N LEU A 699 -2.01 -5.21 7.06
CA LEU A 699 -2.50 -3.98 6.44
C LEU A 699 -1.43 -3.39 5.53
N THR A 700 -1.78 -3.13 4.27
CA THR A 700 -0.89 -2.42 3.35
C THR A 700 -1.06 -0.93 3.55
N ILE A 701 0.02 -0.25 3.92
CA ILE A 701 0.03 1.18 4.24
C ILE A 701 0.86 1.94 3.20
N PRO A 702 0.27 2.92 2.48
CA PRO A 702 1.02 3.74 1.53
C PRO A 702 2.03 4.64 2.26
N GLU A 703 3.11 5.04 1.57
CA GLU A 703 4.21 5.92 2.01
C GLU A 703 5.07 5.42 3.18
N THR A 704 4.44 5.05 4.31
CA THR A 704 5.12 4.78 5.58
C THR A 704 5.38 3.30 5.81
N HIS A 705 4.64 2.41 5.14
CA HIS A 705 4.72 0.95 5.23
C HIS A 705 4.68 0.39 6.65
N ASN A 706 4.10 1.13 7.61
CA ASN A 706 4.02 0.77 9.02
C ASN A 706 2.74 1.29 9.70
N PHE A 707 2.31 0.62 10.77
CA PHE A 707 1.17 1.05 11.58
C PHE A 707 1.38 0.72 13.07
N VAL A 708 0.42 1.12 13.92
CA VAL A 708 0.40 0.82 15.36
C VAL A 708 -0.67 -0.22 15.68
N ALA A 709 -0.28 -1.35 16.27
CA ALA A 709 -1.17 -2.39 16.78
C ALA A 709 -0.74 -2.85 18.18
N ASN A 710 -1.71 -3.07 19.07
CA ASN A 710 -1.53 -3.31 20.51
C ASN A 710 -0.55 -2.31 21.19
N ASP A 711 -0.53 -1.07 20.71
CA ASP A 711 0.45 -0.03 21.05
C ASP A 711 1.93 -0.43 20.75
N ILE A 712 2.22 -1.02 19.58
CA ILE A 712 3.56 -1.38 19.05
C ILE A 712 3.62 -1.14 17.51
N CYS A 713 4.79 -0.80 16.94
CA CYS A 713 4.95 -0.49 15.50
C CYS A 713 5.50 -1.66 14.63
N VAL A 714 5.07 -1.77 13.35
CA VAL A 714 5.23 -2.96 12.44
C VAL A 714 5.62 -2.61 10.97
N HIS A 715 6.24 -3.47 10.10
CA HIS A 715 6.76 -3.00 8.76
C HIS A 715 6.91 -3.98 7.56
N ASN A 716 6.63 -3.52 6.32
CA ASN A 716 6.67 -4.34 5.09
C ASN A 716 7.99 -4.34 4.24
N THR A 717 7.98 -4.59 2.91
CA THR A 717 8.73 -5.76 2.34
C THR A 717 9.84 -5.47 1.27
N SER A 718 10.40 -6.50 0.62
CA SER A 718 11.63 -6.52 -0.19
C SER A 718 11.72 -7.70 -1.18
N PHE A 719 12.18 -7.47 -2.42
CA PHE A 719 12.76 -8.53 -3.28
C PHE A 719 13.77 -8.06 -4.36
N ALA A 720 13.28 -7.58 -5.51
CA ALA A 720 13.92 -7.70 -6.83
C ALA A 720 15.28 -6.99 -7.02
N VAL A 721 15.60 -6.09 -6.10
CA VAL A 721 16.87 -5.36 -5.97
C VAL A 721 18.10 -6.29 -6.09
N GLY A 722 17.99 -7.54 -5.59
CA GLY A 722 19.08 -8.52 -5.66
C GLY A 722 19.41 -9.02 -7.08
N LEU A 723 18.47 -8.96 -8.03
CA LEU A 723 18.67 -9.46 -9.40
C LEU A 723 19.49 -8.48 -10.25
N GLY A 724 19.16 -7.18 -10.18
CA GLY A 724 19.92 -6.13 -10.85
C GLY A 724 21.37 -6.07 -10.37
N HIS A 725 21.60 -6.21 -9.06
CA HIS A 725 22.94 -6.28 -8.46
C HIS A 725 23.84 -7.34 -9.12
N ASN A 726 23.32 -8.57 -9.27
CA ASN A 726 24.09 -9.69 -9.82
C ASN A 726 24.46 -9.45 -11.29
N ILE A 727 23.55 -8.91 -12.10
CA ILE A 727 23.78 -8.64 -13.53
C ILE A 727 24.85 -7.55 -13.70
N ALA A 728 24.76 -6.43 -12.97
CA ALA A 728 25.76 -5.37 -13.05
C ALA A 728 27.15 -5.87 -12.63
N LYS A 729 27.21 -6.72 -11.59
CA LYS A 729 28.46 -7.31 -11.11
C LYS A 729 29.08 -8.34 -12.05
N GLY A 730 28.26 -9.19 -12.67
CA GLY A 730 28.72 -10.25 -13.55
C GLY A 730 29.07 -9.78 -14.97
N GLN A 731 28.28 -8.86 -15.53
CA GLN A 731 28.37 -8.46 -16.94
C GLN A 731 28.93 -7.04 -17.16
N LYS A 732 29.07 -6.23 -16.09
CA LYS A 732 29.50 -4.81 -16.16
C LYS A 732 28.68 -3.93 -17.14
N LEU A 733 27.46 -4.34 -17.46
CA LEU A 733 26.53 -3.58 -18.29
C LEU A 733 25.72 -2.59 -17.44
N PRO A 734 25.43 -1.38 -17.94
CA PRO A 734 24.69 -0.37 -17.18
C PRO A 734 23.23 -0.80 -16.93
N ILE A 735 22.75 -0.57 -15.71
CA ILE A 735 21.39 -0.94 -15.27
C ILE A 735 20.66 0.29 -14.76
N ALA A 736 19.45 0.51 -15.28
CA ALA A 736 18.52 1.51 -14.77
C ALA A 736 17.52 0.88 -13.79
N ILE A 737 17.34 1.46 -12.62
CA ILE A 737 16.35 1.07 -11.62
C ILE A 737 15.41 2.26 -11.39
N PHE A 738 14.15 2.10 -11.76
CA PHE A 738 13.07 3.04 -11.49
C PHE A 738 12.28 2.55 -10.27
N SER A 739 12.38 3.29 -9.17
CA SER A 739 11.91 2.90 -7.85
C SER A 739 10.78 3.81 -7.39
N LEU A 740 9.57 3.28 -7.47
CA LEU A 740 8.32 3.96 -7.13
C LEU A 740 7.87 3.64 -5.69
N GLU A 741 8.21 2.45 -5.18
CA GLU A 741 7.94 2.06 -3.78
C GLU A 741 9.01 2.56 -2.79
N MET A 742 10.28 2.65 -3.21
CA MET A 742 11.41 2.91 -2.31
C MET A 742 12.26 4.11 -2.72
N SER A 743 12.85 4.81 -1.75
CA SER A 743 13.86 5.84 -2.06
C SER A 743 15.23 5.26 -2.38
N LYS A 744 16.02 5.98 -3.18
CA LYS A 744 17.38 5.56 -3.60
C LYS A 744 18.29 5.23 -2.41
N GLY A 745 18.18 5.96 -1.31
CA GLY A 745 18.95 5.71 -0.09
C GLY A 745 18.61 4.37 0.57
N GLN A 746 17.33 3.97 0.55
CA GLN A 746 16.89 2.68 1.09
C GLN A 746 17.33 1.52 0.18
N LEU A 747 17.32 1.70 -1.14
CA LEU A 747 17.84 0.72 -2.10
C LEU A 747 19.34 0.50 -1.94
N VAL A 748 20.15 1.56 -1.91
CA VAL A 748 21.61 1.49 -1.72
C VAL A 748 21.96 0.80 -0.39
N GLN A 749 21.22 1.04 0.69
CA GLN A 749 21.40 0.33 1.96
C GLN A 749 21.11 -1.18 1.89
N ARG A 750 20.19 -1.62 1.01
CA ARG A 750 19.94 -3.05 0.76
C ARG A 750 21.05 -3.68 -0.08
N LEU A 751 21.52 -2.98 -1.12
CA LEU A 751 22.65 -3.41 -1.95
C LEU A 751 23.94 -3.57 -1.10
N LEU A 752 24.28 -2.56 -0.30
CA LEU A 752 25.40 -2.60 0.65
C LEU A 752 25.28 -3.78 1.64
N SER A 753 24.08 -4.06 2.12
CA SER A 753 23.83 -5.17 3.05
C SER A 753 24.07 -6.53 2.41
N SER A 754 23.53 -6.74 1.20
CA SER A 754 23.69 -7.96 0.42
C SER A 754 25.15 -8.19 0.02
N GLU A 755 25.88 -7.14 -0.36
CA GLU A 755 27.27 -7.26 -0.81
C GLU A 755 28.25 -7.42 0.35
N ALA A 756 28.19 -6.57 1.39
CA ALA A 756 29.06 -6.65 2.56
C ALA A 756 28.78 -7.87 3.46
N LYS A 757 27.63 -8.54 3.29
CA LYS A 757 27.08 -9.58 4.21
C LYS A 757 26.95 -9.05 5.64
N ILE A 758 26.52 -7.80 5.76
CA ILE A 758 26.22 -7.13 7.04
C ILE A 758 24.73 -6.81 7.03
N GLU A 759 24.00 -7.13 8.10
CA GLU A 759 22.57 -6.83 8.27
C GLU A 759 22.24 -5.38 7.85
N SER A 760 21.18 -5.17 7.06
CA SER A 760 20.86 -3.82 6.53
C SER A 760 20.62 -2.79 7.63
N ASN A 761 20.04 -3.22 8.75
CA ASN A 761 19.90 -2.42 9.97
C ASN A 761 21.24 -2.00 10.58
N ARG A 762 22.27 -2.85 10.53
CA ARG A 762 23.59 -2.54 11.08
C ARG A 762 24.35 -1.53 10.22
N ILE A 763 24.16 -1.58 8.89
CA ILE A 763 24.66 -0.52 7.98
C ILE A 763 23.88 0.77 8.21
N ARG A 764 22.53 0.73 8.21
CA ARG A 764 21.66 1.89 8.43
C ARG A 764 21.95 2.62 9.75
N SER A 765 22.26 1.88 10.82
CA SER A 765 22.58 2.43 12.14
C SER A 765 24.07 2.67 12.39
N GLY A 766 24.94 2.49 11.39
CA GLY A 766 26.39 2.73 11.50
C GLY A 766 27.14 1.76 12.43
N ARG A 767 26.55 0.61 12.78
CA ARG A 767 27.08 -0.34 13.79
C ARG A 767 27.94 -1.44 13.17
N ILE A 768 28.96 -0.99 12.48
CA ILE A 768 29.96 -1.79 11.77
C ILE A 768 31.17 -1.97 12.70
N SER A 769 31.56 -3.22 12.97
CA SER A 769 32.74 -3.52 13.79
C SER A 769 34.03 -3.21 13.03
N GLN A 770 35.16 -3.04 13.73
CA GLN A 770 36.45 -2.78 13.07
C GLN A 770 36.84 -3.85 12.05
N SER A 771 36.43 -5.12 12.23
CA SER A 771 36.65 -6.20 11.26
C SER A 771 35.64 -6.24 10.12
N GLU A 772 34.52 -5.51 10.23
CA GLU A 772 33.48 -5.40 9.19
C GLU A 772 33.64 -4.13 8.35
N TRP A 773 34.39 -3.13 8.82
CA TRP A 773 34.73 -1.94 8.04
C TRP A 773 35.51 -2.30 6.78
N GLU A 774 36.34 -3.34 6.81
CA GLU A 774 37.10 -3.80 5.66
C GLU A 774 36.17 -4.46 4.61
N PRO A 775 35.31 -5.47 4.93
CA PRO A 775 34.23 -5.93 4.06
C PRO A 775 33.29 -4.84 3.55
N LEU A 776 32.91 -3.86 4.40
CA LEU A 776 32.03 -2.77 3.98
C LEU A 776 32.73 -1.82 3.00
N THR A 777 34.00 -1.48 3.24
CA THR A 777 34.78 -0.62 2.34
C THR A 777 34.99 -1.34 1.00
N MET A 778 35.31 -2.64 1.02
CA MET A 778 35.34 -3.47 -0.20
C MET A 778 33.99 -3.48 -0.92
N ALA A 779 32.87 -3.59 -0.20
CA ALA A 779 31.53 -3.55 -0.78
C ALA A 779 31.18 -2.17 -1.36
N ILE A 780 31.56 -1.07 -0.70
CA ILE A 780 31.39 0.30 -1.19
C ILE A 780 32.20 0.51 -2.47
N SER A 781 33.49 0.14 -2.49
CA SER A 781 34.32 0.22 -3.69
C SER A 781 33.76 -0.65 -4.81
N SER A 782 33.40 -1.91 -4.51
CA SER A 782 32.82 -2.81 -5.51
C SER A 782 31.49 -2.30 -6.06
N LEU A 783 30.63 -1.67 -5.25
CA LEU A 783 29.36 -1.08 -5.67
C LEU A 783 29.54 0.23 -6.44
N ALA A 784 30.52 1.05 -6.08
CA ALA A 784 30.84 2.29 -6.79
C ALA A 784 31.42 2.05 -8.20
N GLU A 785 32.04 0.88 -8.41
CA GLU A 785 32.46 0.40 -9.73
C GLU A 785 31.32 -0.23 -10.56
N LEU A 786 30.15 -0.53 -9.95
CA LEU A 786 29.01 -1.08 -10.71
C LEU A 786 28.24 0.05 -11.42
N PRO A 787 27.91 -0.10 -12.71
CA PRO A 787 27.13 0.89 -13.45
C PRO A 787 25.63 0.77 -13.15
N ILE A 788 25.23 0.91 -11.88
CA ILE A 788 23.83 0.91 -11.44
C ILE A 788 23.35 2.35 -11.24
N PHE A 789 22.28 2.71 -11.95
CA PHE A 789 21.67 4.03 -11.95
C PHE A 789 20.27 3.92 -11.36
N ILE A 790 19.96 4.75 -10.34
CA ILE A 790 18.69 4.69 -9.61
C ILE A 790 17.94 6.01 -9.75
N ASP A 791 16.67 5.93 -10.11
CA ASP A 791 15.73 7.03 -10.16
C ASP A 791 14.57 6.76 -9.21
N ASP A 792 14.33 7.66 -8.25
CA ASP A 792 13.27 7.60 -7.24
C ASP A 792 12.21 8.70 -7.42
N THR A 793 11.96 9.11 -8.66
CA THR A 793 10.89 10.08 -9.00
C THR A 793 9.51 9.42 -8.85
N PRO A 794 8.62 9.94 -7.98
CA PRO A 794 7.25 9.42 -7.85
C PRO A 794 6.42 9.70 -9.11
N ASN A 795 5.41 8.87 -9.36
CA ASN A 795 4.44 9.01 -10.46
C ASN A 795 5.03 9.15 -11.88
N ILE A 796 6.27 8.69 -12.11
CA ILE A 796 6.94 8.81 -13.41
C ILE A 796 6.17 8.11 -14.54
N THR A 797 6.00 8.79 -15.67
CA THR A 797 5.36 8.24 -16.87
C THR A 797 6.32 7.33 -17.65
N VAL A 798 5.76 6.44 -18.48
CA VAL A 798 6.57 5.58 -19.37
C VAL A 798 7.37 6.42 -20.39
N THR A 799 6.90 7.63 -20.75
CA THR A 799 7.58 8.54 -21.68
C THR A 799 8.82 9.17 -21.05
N GLU A 800 8.73 9.67 -19.83
CA GLU A 800 9.88 10.20 -19.09
C GLU A 800 10.91 9.09 -18.79
N MET A 801 10.43 7.91 -18.37
CA MET A 801 11.27 6.72 -18.18
C MET A 801 12.04 6.38 -19.46
N ARG A 802 11.37 6.45 -20.62
CA ARG A 802 11.98 6.24 -21.95
C ARG A 802 13.02 7.30 -22.28
N SER A 803 12.78 8.59 -22.02
CA SER A 803 13.77 9.67 -22.25
C SER A 803 15.01 9.46 -21.36
N LYS A 804 14.82 9.20 -20.05
CA LYS A 804 15.90 8.92 -19.10
C LYS A 804 16.73 7.68 -19.48
N ALA A 805 16.08 6.57 -19.84
CA ALA A 805 16.76 5.34 -20.24
C ALA A 805 17.56 5.50 -21.56
N ARG A 806 17.05 6.26 -22.53
CA ARG A 806 17.76 6.61 -23.77
C ARG A 806 18.99 7.47 -23.52
N ARG A 807 18.88 8.49 -22.66
CA ARG A 807 20.01 9.35 -22.30
C ARG A 807 21.13 8.52 -21.68
N LEU A 808 20.79 7.64 -20.74
CA LEU A 808 21.75 6.71 -20.12
C LEU A 808 22.41 5.78 -21.15
N GLN A 809 21.64 5.23 -22.10
CA GLN A 809 22.20 4.41 -23.19
C GLN A 809 23.17 5.20 -24.07
N ALA A 810 22.88 6.47 -24.38
CA ALA A 810 23.77 7.32 -25.17
C ALA A 810 25.05 7.72 -24.41
N GLU A 811 24.94 8.04 -23.13
CA GLU A 811 26.09 8.40 -22.27
C GLU A 811 27.04 7.21 -22.03
N ASN A 812 26.51 5.99 -21.96
CA ASN A 812 27.27 4.77 -21.63
C ASN A 812 27.65 3.91 -22.86
N GLY A 813 27.81 4.51 -24.05
CA GLY A 813 28.37 3.82 -25.22
C GLY A 813 27.39 2.94 -26.01
N GLY A 814 26.09 3.23 -25.94
CA GLY A 814 25.07 2.66 -26.82
C GLY A 814 24.40 1.37 -26.34
N VAL A 815 24.85 0.76 -25.23
CA VAL A 815 24.33 -0.54 -24.76
C VAL A 815 23.84 -0.44 -23.32
N LEU A 816 22.56 -0.77 -23.09
CA LEU A 816 21.97 -0.94 -21.77
C LEU A 816 21.88 -2.44 -21.40
N GLY A 817 22.08 -2.77 -20.13
CA GLY A 817 22.06 -4.14 -19.60
C GLY A 817 20.69 -4.59 -19.09
N LEU A 818 20.02 -3.74 -18.30
CA LEU A 818 18.70 -4.03 -17.74
C LEU A 818 17.96 -2.74 -17.39
N VAL A 819 16.63 -2.74 -17.55
CA VAL A 819 15.73 -1.79 -16.89
C VAL A 819 14.90 -2.52 -15.84
N LEU A 820 14.89 -2.06 -14.59
CA LEU A 820 14.09 -2.60 -13.49
C LEU A 820 13.06 -1.56 -13.03
N ILE A 821 11.81 -1.97 -12.79
CA ILE A 821 10.68 -1.10 -12.40
C ILE A 821 9.95 -1.68 -11.19
N ASP A 822 9.92 -0.94 -10.08
CA ASP A 822 9.44 -1.38 -8.76
C ASP A 822 8.42 -0.37 -8.16
N TYR A 823 7.10 -0.55 -8.25
CA TYR A 823 6.32 -1.62 -8.90
C TYR A 823 5.31 -1.05 -9.91
N LEU A 824 4.92 -1.85 -10.90
CA LEU A 824 4.21 -1.41 -12.11
C LEU A 824 2.83 -0.80 -11.81
N GLN A 825 2.16 -1.19 -10.72
CA GLN A 825 0.91 -0.59 -10.28
C GLN A 825 1.04 0.86 -9.72
N LEU A 826 2.24 1.40 -9.43
CA LEU A 826 2.38 2.83 -9.03
C LEU A 826 2.52 3.80 -10.21
N MET A 827 2.47 3.31 -11.44
CA MET A 827 2.54 4.17 -12.64
C MET A 827 1.16 4.75 -12.96
N GLU A 828 1.10 6.06 -13.22
CA GLU A 828 -0.12 6.76 -13.65
C GLU A 828 -0.26 6.85 -15.17
N GLY A 829 -1.50 7.00 -15.64
CA GLY A 829 -1.82 7.37 -17.00
C GLY A 829 -3.30 7.72 -17.22
N GLY A 830 -3.74 8.88 -16.77
CA GLY A 830 -4.83 9.67 -17.38
C GLY A 830 -6.13 8.96 -17.83
N SER A 831 -6.58 7.89 -17.17
CA SER A 831 -7.84 7.19 -17.52
C SER A 831 -8.45 6.48 -16.32
N ASP A 832 -9.76 6.60 -16.12
CA ASP A 832 -10.51 6.06 -14.96
C ASP A 832 -10.52 4.51 -14.84
N ASN A 833 -9.90 3.76 -15.76
CA ASN A 833 -9.98 2.30 -15.81
C ASN A 833 -8.59 1.64 -15.66
N ARG A 834 -8.23 1.30 -14.42
CA ARG A 834 -6.93 0.77 -14.00
C ARG A 834 -6.37 -0.38 -14.87
N VAL A 835 -7.23 -1.28 -15.34
CA VAL A 835 -6.85 -2.40 -16.22
C VAL A 835 -6.39 -1.93 -17.61
N GLN A 836 -7.04 -0.90 -18.15
CA GLN A 836 -6.72 -0.32 -19.46
C GLN A 836 -5.41 0.49 -19.38
N GLU A 837 -5.23 1.20 -18.27
CA GLU A 837 -3.99 1.87 -17.89
C GLU A 837 -2.81 0.87 -17.82
N LEU A 838 -2.94 -0.22 -17.04
CA LEU A 838 -1.95 -1.30 -16.93
C LEU A 838 -1.62 -1.93 -18.29
N SER A 839 -2.63 -2.20 -19.13
CA SER A 839 -2.44 -2.77 -20.47
C SER A 839 -1.70 -1.82 -21.42
N ARG A 840 -1.94 -0.50 -21.31
CA ARG A 840 -1.18 0.51 -22.07
C ARG A 840 0.24 0.65 -21.54
N ILE A 841 0.45 0.55 -20.22
CA ILE A 841 1.78 0.57 -19.58
C ILE A 841 2.60 -0.62 -20.07
N THR A 842 2.12 -1.87 -19.94
CA THR A 842 2.85 -3.07 -20.37
C THR A 842 3.23 -3.03 -21.85
N ARG A 843 2.32 -2.58 -22.73
CA ARG A 843 2.61 -2.38 -24.16
C ARG A 843 3.69 -1.32 -24.40
N SER A 844 3.63 -0.21 -23.66
CA SER A 844 4.60 0.88 -23.76
C SER A 844 5.99 0.47 -23.25
N LEU A 845 6.04 -0.43 -22.26
CA LEU A 845 7.26 -1.05 -21.73
C LEU A 845 7.82 -2.12 -22.69
N LYS A 846 7.00 -2.92 -23.36
CA LYS A 846 7.47 -3.83 -24.43
C LYS A 846 8.00 -3.04 -25.64
N GLY A 847 7.40 -1.89 -25.95
CA GLY A 847 7.92 -0.93 -26.91
C GLY A 847 9.29 -0.38 -26.50
N LEU A 848 9.45 0.03 -25.24
CA LEU A 848 10.73 0.46 -24.66
C LEU A 848 11.81 -0.63 -24.75
N ALA A 849 11.48 -1.87 -24.36
CA ALA A 849 12.39 -3.01 -24.39
C ALA A 849 12.98 -3.23 -25.80
N ARG A 850 12.08 -3.30 -26.81
CA ARG A 850 12.46 -3.47 -28.22
C ARG A 850 13.27 -2.30 -28.77
N GLU A 851 12.86 -1.07 -28.45
CA GLU A 851 13.50 0.13 -29.00
C GLU A 851 14.93 0.32 -28.47
N LEU A 852 15.18 -0.01 -27.20
CA LEU A 852 16.52 0.11 -26.61
C LEU A 852 17.34 -1.18 -26.67
N SER A 853 16.76 -2.27 -27.21
CA SER A 853 17.36 -3.62 -27.23
C SER A 853 17.84 -4.09 -25.85
N VAL A 854 16.98 -3.92 -24.84
CA VAL A 854 17.26 -4.18 -23.42
C VAL A 854 16.16 -5.05 -22.81
N PRO A 855 16.48 -6.01 -21.91
CA PRO A 855 15.44 -6.63 -21.09
C PRO A 855 14.83 -5.60 -20.13
N VAL A 856 13.52 -5.61 -20.00
CA VAL A 856 12.76 -4.79 -19.03
C VAL A 856 12.12 -5.72 -18.01
N ILE A 857 12.49 -5.61 -16.74
CA ILE A 857 11.88 -6.33 -15.63
C ILE A 857 10.93 -5.39 -14.89
N ALA A 858 9.64 -5.74 -14.90
CA ALA A 858 8.61 -5.05 -14.15
C ALA A 858 8.11 -5.92 -12.99
N LEU A 859 8.01 -5.33 -11.80
CA LEU A 859 7.40 -6.00 -10.66
C LEU A 859 5.89 -5.79 -10.66
N SER A 860 5.15 -6.86 -10.39
CA SER A 860 3.69 -6.83 -10.31
C SER A 860 3.20 -7.59 -9.09
N GLN A 861 2.21 -7.04 -8.40
CA GLN A 861 1.54 -7.74 -7.30
C GLN A 861 0.60 -8.85 -7.83
N LEU A 862 0.62 -10.02 -7.19
CA LEU A 862 -0.37 -11.08 -7.42
C LEU A 862 -1.70 -10.80 -6.72
N SER A 863 -2.80 -11.19 -7.39
CA SER A 863 -4.16 -11.18 -6.87
C SER A 863 -4.29 -11.94 -5.54
N ARG A 864 -5.23 -11.49 -4.71
CA ARG A 864 -5.56 -12.07 -3.39
C ARG A 864 -6.29 -13.41 -3.51
N SER A 865 -6.86 -13.74 -4.66
CA SER A 865 -7.55 -15.01 -4.91
C SER A 865 -6.67 -16.27 -4.75
N VAL A 866 -5.35 -16.12 -4.72
CA VAL A 866 -4.42 -17.22 -4.38
C VAL A 866 -4.61 -17.71 -2.95
N GLU A 867 -4.94 -16.81 -2.03
CA GLU A 867 -4.99 -17.07 -0.58
C GLU A 867 -6.26 -17.79 -0.14
N SER A 868 -7.30 -17.86 -0.98
CA SER A 868 -8.49 -18.70 -0.71
C SER A 868 -8.37 -20.14 -1.22
N ARG A 869 -7.48 -20.41 -2.20
CA ARG A 869 -7.31 -21.76 -2.79
C ARG A 869 -6.69 -22.74 -1.79
N THR A 870 -7.01 -24.03 -1.87
CA THR A 870 -6.35 -25.08 -1.08
C THR A 870 -4.88 -25.21 -1.44
N ASN A 871 -4.55 -25.10 -2.73
CA ASN A 871 -3.18 -24.97 -3.21
C ASN A 871 -2.85 -23.48 -3.37
N LYS A 872 -1.93 -22.95 -2.53
CA LYS A 872 -1.51 -21.53 -2.52
C LYS A 872 -0.48 -21.19 -3.60
N ARG A 873 -0.14 -22.12 -4.48
CA ARG A 873 0.87 -21.93 -5.52
C ARG A 873 0.33 -21.01 -6.63
N PRO A 874 1.03 -19.90 -6.96
CA PRO A 874 0.63 -18.95 -7.99
C PRO A 874 0.47 -19.59 -9.38
N MET A 875 -0.49 -19.07 -10.14
CA MET A 875 -0.85 -19.47 -11.50
C MET A 875 -1.04 -18.21 -12.38
N LEU A 876 -0.96 -18.34 -13.71
CA LEU A 876 -1.20 -17.22 -14.64
C LEU A 876 -2.58 -16.56 -14.52
N SER A 877 -3.56 -17.20 -13.89
CA SER A 877 -4.84 -16.59 -13.51
C SER A 877 -4.70 -15.47 -12.49
N ASP A 878 -3.65 -15.50 -11.68
CA ASP A 878 -3.53 -14.70 -10.46
C ASP A 878 -2.77 -13.39 -10.69
N LEU A 879 -2.20 -13.22 -11.88
CA LEU A 879 -1.79 -11.92 -12.41
C LEU A 879 -2.95 -11.12 -13.00
N ARG A 880 -4.16 -11.69 -13.07
CA ARG A 880 -5.28 -11.11 -13.81
C ARG A 880 -6.28 -10.44 -12.89
N GLU A 881 -6.75 -9.28 -13.36
CA GLU A 881 -8.03 -8.71 -12.98
C GLU A 881 -9.14 -9.02 -14.02
N SER A 882 -8.83 -9.70 -15.12
CA SER A 882 -9.79 -10.08 -16.18
C SER A 882 -10.64 -11.31 -15.82
N GLY A 883 -11.91 -11.27 -16.21
CA GLY A 883 -12.84 -12.40 -16.03
C GLY A 883 -12.84 -13.40 -17.18
N CYS A 884 -13.61 -14.48 -17.00
CA CYS A 884 -13.62 -15.65 -17.89
C CYS A 884 -15.06 -16.16 -18.10
N LEU A 885 -15.29 -16.89 -19.20
CA LEU A 885 -16.59 -17.41 -19.61
C LEU A 885 -16.76 -18.89 -19.27
N THR A 886 -17.98 -19.36 -19.03
CA THR A 886 -18.26 -20.80 -18.86
C THR A 886 -18.14 -21.57 -20.18
N GLY A 887 -17.94 -22.89 -20.09
CA GLY A 887 -17.65 -23.76 -21.24
C GLY A 887 -18.74 -23.90 -22.29
N ASP A 888 -19.99 -23.63 -21.91
CA ASP A 888 -21.18 -23.58 -22.75
C ASP A 888 -21.30 -22.25 -23.55
N SER A 889 -20.42 -21.27 -23.32
CA SER A 889 -20.42 -20.01 -24.06
C SER A 889 -20.04 -20.24 -25.53
N LEU A 890 -20.98 -19.94 -26.42
CA LEU A 890 -20.92 -20.10 -27.87
C LEU A 890 -20.13 -18.97 -28.53
N ILE A 891 -19.06 -19.33 -29.22
CA ILE A 891 -18.21 -18.45 -30.02
C ILE A 891 -18.64 -18.54 -31.48
N THR A 892 -18.96 -17.39 -32.09
CA THR A 892 -19.33 -17.33 -33.51
C THR A 892 -18.05 -17.25 -34.36
N LEU A 893 -17.73 -18.33 -35.09
CA LEU A 893 -16.62 -18.36 -36.04
C LEU A 893 -16.93 -17.47 -37.26
N ALA A 894 -15.99 -16.63 -37.67
CA ALA A 894 -16.25 -15.58 -38.66
C ALA A 894 -16.15 -16.06 -40.13
N ASP A 895 -15.51 -17.20 -40.37
CA ASP A 895 -15.38 -17.85 -41.69
C ASP A 895 -16.62 -18.66 -42.09
N THR A 896 -17.25 -19.30 -41.10
CA THR A 896 -18.29 -20.31 -41.27
C THR A 896 -19.64 -19.88 -40.71
N GLY A 897 -19.67 -18.83 -39.87
CA GLY A 897 -20.87 -18.40 -39.13
C GLY A 897 -21.32 -19.39 -38.05
N LEU A 898 -20.56 -20.46 -37.82
CA LEU A 898 -20.95 -21.54 -36.92
C LEU A 898 -20.65 -21.17 -35.46
N GLN A 899 -21.61 -21.46 -34.57
CA GLN A 899 -21.48 -21.21 -33.14
C GLN A 899 -20.94 -22.45 -32.42
N VAL A 900 -19.73 -22.35 -31.87
CA VAL A 900 -19.02 -23.47 -31.20
C VAL A 900 -18.86 -23.15 -29.70
N PRO A 901 -19.18 -24.07 -28.77
CA PRO A 901 -18.89 -23.87 -27.36
C PRO A 901 -17.38 -23.66 -27.12
N ILE A 902 -17.01 -22.68 -26.30
CA ILE A 902 -15.60 -22.34 -26.02
C ILE A 902 -14.80 -23.53 -25.48
N LYS A 903 -15.46 -24.47 -24.77
CA LYS A 903 -14.86 -25.72 -24.29
C LYS A 903 -14.39 -26.66 -25.40
N GLU A 904 -14.98 -26.58 -26.60
CA GLU A 904 -14.56 -27.37 -27.77
C GLU A 904 -13.44 -26.70 -28.58
N LEU A 905 -13.10 -25.45 -28.26
CA LEU A 905 -12.04 -24.68 -28.90
C LEU A 905 -10.69 -24.77 -28.16
N ILE A 906 -10.66 -25.34 -26.95
CA ILE A 906 -9.45 -25.47 -26.13
C ILE A 906 -8.28 -26.10 -26.91
N GLY A 907 -7.11 -25.47 -26.84
CA GLY A 907 -5.88 -25.94 -27.48
C GLY A 907 -5.83 -25.70 -28.99
N LYS A 908 -6.87 -25.10 -29.60
CA LYS A 908 -6.85 -24.67 -30.99
C LYS A 908 -6.39 -23.22 -31.09
N SER A 909 -5.79 -22.89 -32.23
CA SER A 909 -5.31 -21.54 -32.59
C SER A 909 -5.47 -21.33 -34.10
N GLY A 910 -5.37 -20.07 -34.55
CA GLY A 910 -5.44 -19.71 -35.97
C GLY A 910 -6.86 -19.63 -36.55
N PHE A 911 -7.91 -19.77 -35.75
CA PHE A 911 -9.30 -19.70 -36.22
C PHE A 911 -9.87 -18.27 -36.11
N PRO A 912 -10.71 -17.82 -37.07
CA PRO A 912 -11.23 -16.46 -37.08
C PRO A 912 -12.51 -16.31 -36.25
N VAL A 913 -12.62 -15.22 -35.49
CA VAL A 913 -13.79 -14.81 -34.71
C VAL A 913 -14.15 -13.35 -35.00
N TRP A 914 -15.39 -12.97 -34.72
CA TRP A 914 -15.81 -11.57 -34.75
C TRP A 914 -15.32 -10.83 -33.52
N ALA A 915 -14.72 -9.65 -33.74
CA ALA A 915 -14.25 -8.73 -32.70
C ALA A 915 -14.59 -7.28 -33.08
N LEU A 916 -14.83 -6.44 -32.08
CA LEU A 916 -15.17 -5.03 -32.28
C LEU A 916 -13.91 -4.17 -32.38
N ASN A 917 -13.83 -3.34 -33.42
CA ASN A 917 -12.85 -2.27 -33.51
C ASN A 917 -13.41 -1.00 -32.87
N GLU A 918 -13.05 -0.77 -31.60
CA GLU A 918 -13.57 0.33 -30.76
C GLU A 918 -13.40 1.73 -31.36
N LYS A 919 -12.39 1.94 -32.23
CA LYS A 919 -12.14 3.26 -32.84
C LYS A 919 -13.17 3.66 -33.89
N ILE A 920 -13.77 2.68 -34.54
CA ILE A 920 -14.74 2.85 -35.64
C ILE A 920 -16.12 2.28 -35.31
N MET A 921 -16.24 1.58 -34.16
CA MET A 921 -17.43 0.86 -33.70
C MET A 921 -17.99 -0.13 -34.73
N LYS A 922 -17.10 -0.87 -35.43
CA LYS A 922 -17.44 -1.91 -36.40
C LYS A 922 -16.89 -3.28 -36.02
N LEU A 923 -17.59 -4.33 -36.42
CA LEU A 923 -17.11 -5.70 -36.27
C LEU A 923 -16.14 -6.05 -37.39
N GLU A 924 -14.97 -6.56 -37.03
CA GLU A 924 -13.91 -7.00 -37.93
C GLU A 924 -13.54 -8.46 -37.62
N ILE A 925 -12.93 -9.13 -38.60
CA ILE A 925 -12.45 -10.51 -38.43
C ILE A 925 -11.10 -10.48 -37.72
N ALA A 926 -11.01 -11.16 -36.58
CA ALA A 926 -9.78 -11.30 -35.81
C ALA A 926 -9.42 -12.78 -35.64
N ILE A 927 -8.12 -13.11 -35.70
CA ILE A 927 -7.63 -14.49 -35.60
C ILE A 927 -7.29 -14.82 -34.14
N VAL A 928 -7.94 -15.83 -33.56
CA VAL A 928 -7.65 -16.31 -32.21
C VAL A 928 -6.27 -16.96 -32.18
N SER A 929 -5.38 -16.50 -31.30
CA SER A 929 -4.04 -17.07 -31.14
C SER A 929 -3.97 -18.21 -30.13
N ASN A 930 -4.88 -18.29 -29.17
CA ASN A 930 -4.98 -19.37 -28.19
C ASN A 930 -6.39 -19.46 -27.57
N ALA A 931 -6.76 -20.64 -27.09
CA ALA A 931 -8.02 -20.91 -26.38
C ALA A 931 -7.74 -21.89 -25.23
N PHE A 932 -8.10 -21.55 -23.99
CA PHE A 932 -7.63 -22.30 -22.82
C PHE A 932 -8.60 -22.27 -21.62
N SER A 933 -8.49 -23.30 -20.77
CA SER A 933 -9.17 -23.36 -19.47
C SER A 933 -8.42 -22.53 -18.42
N THR A 934 -9.17 -21.90 -17.52
CA THR A 934 -8.67 -21.07 -16.41
C THR A 934 -9.05 -21.60 -15.03
N GLY A 935 -9.57 -22.83 -14.97
CA GLY A 935 -9.99 -23.51 -13.74
C GLY A 935 -11.45 -23.25 -13.36
N ILE A 936 -11.85 -23.77 -12.19
CA ILE A 936 -13.20 -23.61 -11.64
C ILE A 936 -13.29 -22.28 -10.89
N LYS A 937 -14.33 -21.48 -11.16
CA LYS A 937 -14.56 -20.17 -10.54
C LYS A 937 -16.05 -19.92 -10.32
N PRO A 938 -16.45 -19.04 -9.37
CA PRO A 938 -17.83 -18.59 -9.24
C PRO A 938 -18.27 -17.77 -10.46
N VAL A 939 -19.45 -18.09 -10.99
CA VAL A 939 -20.02 -17.50 -12.19
C VAL A 939 -21.40 -16.90 -11.95
N PHE A 940 -21.80 -16.01 -12.85
CA PHE A 940 -23.04 -15.26 -12.81
C PHE A 940 -23.69 -15.32 -14.19
N THR A 941 -25.00 -15.56 -14.23
CA THR A 941 -25.80 -15.41 -15.45
C THR A 941 -26.23 -13.96 -15.61
N LEU A 942 -25.76 -13.30 -16.67
CA LEU A 942 -26.30 -12.02 -17.16
C LEU A 942 -27.35 -12.30 -18.24
N THR A 943 -28.53 -11.69 -18.14
CA THR A 943 -29.61 -11.77 -19.13
C THR A 943 -29.99 -10.38 -19.64
N THR A 944 -30.03 -10.19 -20.95
CA THR A 944 -30.48 -8.95 -21.60
C THR A 944 -31.97 -8.97 -21.95
N ARG A 945 -32.54 -7.82 -22.28
CA ARG A 945 -33.96 -7.64 -22.64
C ARG A 945 -34.36 -8.33 -23.94
N LEU A 946 -33.44 -8.47 -24.90
CA LEU A 946 -33.61 -9.33 -26.08
C LEU A 946 -33.48 -10.84 -25.77
N GLY A 947 -33.32 -11.21 -24.49
CA GLY A 947 -33.23 -12.61 -24.04
C GLY A 947 -31.87 -13.27 -24.26
N ARG A 948 -30.83 -12.52 -24.69
CA ARG A 948 -29.46 -13.04 -24.78
C ARG A 948 -28.95 -13.31 -23.36
N LYS A 949 -28.28 -14.44 -23.17
CA LYS A 949 -27.72 -14.86 -21.87
C LYS A 949 -26.25 -15.18 -22.02
N ILE A 950 -25.45 -14.78 -21.04
CA ILE A 950 -24.04 -15.17 -20.93
C ILE A 950 -23.69 -15.45 -19.49
N ARG A 951 -22.81 -16.42 -19.30
CA ARG A 951 -22.40 -16.94 -18.00
C ARG A 951 -20.91 -16.67 -17.84
N ALA A 952 -20.56 -15.84 -16.86
CA ALA A 952 -19.23 -15.26 -16.74
C ALA A 952 -18.86 -15.01 -15.27
N THR A 953 -17.57 -14.90 -14.97
CA THR A 953 -17.12 -14.52 -13.63
C THR A 953 -17.46 -13.05 -13.31
N ALA A 954 -17.57 -12.70 -12.02
CA ALA A 954 -17.90 -11.35 -11.55
C ALA A 954 -17.06 -10.23 -12.18
N ASN A 955 -15.76 -10.48 -12.38
CA ASN A 955 -14.82 -9.55 -12.97
C ASN A 955 -14.77 -9.55 -14.50
N HIS A 956 -15.65 -10.30 -15.20
CA HIS A 956 -15.70 -10.26 -16.66
C HIS A 956 -16.26 -8.93 -17.14
N LYS A 957 -15.55 -8.27 -18.04
CA LYS A 957 -15.98 -6.97 -18.57
C LYS A 957 -16.90 -7.08 -19.79
N PHE A 958 -17.88 -6.21 -19.80
CA PHE A 958 -18.84 -5.96 -20.89
C PHE A 958 -18.77 -4.50 -21.31
N LEU A 959 -18.88 -4.24 -22.61
CA LEU A 959 -18.81 -2.88 -23.13
C LEU A 959 -20.13 -2.16 -22.85
N THR A 960 -20.08 -1.04 -22.13
CA THR A 960 -21.21 -0.12 -21.89
C THR A 960 -21.00 1.19 -22.66
N ILE A 961 -22.02 2.05 -22.70
CA ILE A 961 -21.92 3.40 -23.29
C ILE A 961 -20.82 4.25 -22.60
N GLN A 962 -20.47 3.92 -21.35
CA GLN A 962 -19.41 4.56 -20.56
C GLN A 962 -18.07 3.78 -20.64
N GLY A 963 -17.92 2.88 -21.60
CA GLY A 963 -16.76 1.98 -21.73
C GLY A 963 -16.94 0.64 -21.00
N TRP A 964 -15.84 -0.11 -20.87
CA TRP A 964 -15.84 -1.46 -20.32
C TRP A 964 -16.01 -1.51 -18.79
N LYS A 965 -17.11 -2.11 -18.31
CA LYS A 965 -17.40 -2.34 -16.88
C LYS A 965 -17.44 -3.83 -16.55
N ARG A 966 -17.07 -4.20 -15.33
CA ARG A 966 -17.16 -5.58 -14.82
C ARG A 966 -18.62 -5.98 -14.56
N LEU A 967 -18.92 -7.28 -14.65
CA LEU A 967 -20.25 -7.82 -14.40
C LEU A 967 -20.79 -7.49 -13.01
N ASP A 968 -19.94 -7.42 -11.98
CA ASP A 968 -20.31 -6.99 -10.62
C ASP A 968 -20.51 -5.47 -10.44
N GLU A 969 -20.06 -4.65 -11.40
CA GLU A 969 -20.29 -3.19 -11.44
C GLU A 969 -21.54 -2.81 -12.26
N LEU A 970 -22.10 -3.75 -13.02
CA LEU A 970 -23.29 -3.53 -13.85
C LEU A 970 -24.55 -3.54 -12.99
N SER A 971 -25.35 -2.47 -13.11
CA SER A 971 -26.67 -2.40 -12.45
C SER A 971 -27.81 -2.69 -13.43
N PHE A 972 -28.95 -3.11 -12.89
CA PHE A 972 -30.22 -3.23 -13.61
C PHE A 972 -30.50 -1.96 -14.44
N LYS A 973 -30.99 -2.13 -15.67
CA LYS A 973 -31.22 -1.09 -16.70
C LYS A 973 -29.98 -0.45 -17.36
N GLN A 974 -28.76 -0.83 -17.00
CA GLN A 974 -27.60 -0.43 -17.81
C GLN A 974 -27.64 -1.12 -19.19
N HIS A 975 -27.05 -0.48 -20.19
CA HIS A 975 -27.03 -0.98 -21.57
C HIS A 975 -25.64 -1.53 -21.92
N ILE A 976 -25.60 -2.72 -22.52
CA ILE A 976 -24.37 -3.37 -23.00
C ILE A 976 -24.37 -3.54 -24.52
N CYS A 977 -23.17 -3.55 -25.10
CA CYS A 977 -22.94 -3.63 -26.53
C CYS A 977 -23.12 -5.07 -27.06
N LEU A 978 -23.91 -5.17 -28.11
CA LEU A 978 -24.26 -6.40 -28.82
C LEU A 978 -23.90 -6.26 -30.32
N PRO A 979 -23.51 -7.35 -31.00
CA PRO A 979 -23.49 -7.38 -32.46
C PRO A 979 -24.91 -7.27 -33.04
N ASP A 980 -25.04 -6.50 -34.12
CA ASP A 980 -26.26 -6.30 -34.91
C ASP A 980 -25.93 -6.08 -36.41
N ASN A 981 -26.93 -6.17 -37.28
CA ASN A 981 -26.78 -6.08 -38.74
C ASN A 981 -26.31 -4.70 -39.25
N SER A 982 -26.38 -3.66 -38.41
CA SER A 982 -25.81 -2.32 -38.66
C SER A 982 -24.60 -2.05 -37.75
N ASP A 983 -23.70 -3.03 -37.66
CA ASP A 983 -22.50 -3.10 -36.82
C ASP A 983 -22.74 -3.39 -35.32
N VAL A 984 -23.40 -2.50 -34.57
CA VAL A 984 -23.59 -2.66 -33.11
C VAL A 984 -24.94 -2.12 -32.58
N TYR A 985 -25.46 -2.79 -31.56
CA TYR A 985 -26.70 -2.44 -30.83
C TYR A 985 -26.47 -2.38 -29.32
N TRP A 986 -27.20 -1.51 -28.63
CA TRP A 986 -27.14 -1.38 -27.17
C TRP A 986 -28.41 -1.95 -26.53
N ASP A 987 -28.30 -3.05 -25.78
CA ASP A 987 -29.45 -3.68 -25.13
C ASP A 987 -29.40 -3.61 -23.60
N GLU A 988 -30.58 -3.53 -22.99
CA GLU A 988 -30.79 -3.33 -21.56
C GLU A 988 -30.57 -4.63 -20.77
N ILE A 989 -29.84 -4.56 -19.65
CA ILE A 989 -29.68 -5.68 -18.71
C ILE A 989 -30.96 -5.85 -17.87
N VAL A 990 -31.56 -7.04 -17.94
CA VAL A 990 -32.76 -7.42 -17.20
C VAL A 990 -32.43 -8.14 -15.89
N SER A 991 -31.39 -8.96 -15.86
CA SER A 991 -30.95 -9.60 -14.61
C SER A 991 -29.47 -9.99 -14.63
N ILE A 992 -28.88 -9.98 -13.43
CA ILE A 992 -27.58 -10.57 -13.12
C ILE A 992 -27.79 -11.41 -11.87
N ILE A 993 -27.52 -12.72 -11.94
CA ILE A 993 -27.83 -13.68 -10.86
C ILE A 993 -26.61 -14.59 -10.64
N PRO A 994 -26.16 -14.81 -9.38
CA PRO A 994 -25.13 -15.81 -9.08
C PRO A 994 -25.56 -17.22 -9.51
N ASP A 995 -24.63 -17.98 -10.09
CA ASP A 995 -24.93 -19.21 -10.84
C ASP A 995 -23.88 -20.32 -10.56
N GLY A 996 -23.51 -20.46 -9.29
CA GLY A 996 -22.62 -21.52 -8.79
C GLY A 996 -21.14 -21.33 -9.14
N GLU A 997 -20.38 -22.42 -9.06
CA GLU A 997 -18.98 -22.49 -9.52
C GLU A 997 -18.86 -23.48 -10.68
N GLU A 998 -18.17 -23.09 -11.75
CA GLU A 998 -17.97 -23.92 -12.94
C GLU A 998 -16.57 -23.72 -13.54
N GLU A 999 -16.10 -24.69 -14.33
CA GLU A 999 -14.90 -24.53 -15.15
C GLU A 999 -15.10 -23.41 -16.18
N VAL A 1000 -14.18 -22.45 -16.21
CA VAL A 1000 -14.25 -21.25 -17.06
C VAL A 1000 -13.01 -21.09 -17.95
N PHE A 1001 -13.22 -20.54 -19.13
CA PHE A 1001 -12.33 -20.51 -20.27
C PHE A 1001 -12.17 -19.09 -20.80
N ASP A 1002 -11.13 -18.87 -21.61
CA ASP A 1002 -10.83 -17.58 -22.25
C ASP A 1002 -10.20 -17.81 -23.64
N LEU A 1003 -10.34 -16.82 -24.52
CA LEU A 1003 -9.76 -16.79 -25.87
C LEU A 1003 -8.76 -15.64 -25.98
N THR A 1004 -7.61 -15.85 -26.60
CA THR A 1004 -6.66 -14.77 -26.92
C THR A 1004 -6.91 -14.25 -28.33
N VAL A 1005 -7.33 -12.99 -28.45
CA VAL A 1005 -7.54 -12.28 -29.71
C VAL A 1005 -6.56 -11.10 -29.80
N PRO A 1006 -5.48 -11.21 -30.61
CA PRO A 1006 -4.53 -10.13 -30.82
C PRO A 1006 -5.17 -8.88 -31.42
N ASN A 1007 -4.53 -7.73 -31.21
CA ASN A 1007 -4.88 -6.39 -31.74
C ASN A 1007 -6.19 -5.78 -31.21
N LEU A 1008 -7.31 -6.50 -31.31
CA LEU A 1008 -8.63 -5.98 -30.92
C LEU A 1008 -9.00 -6.29 -29.46
N HIS A 1009 -8.40 -7.31 -28.84
CA HIS A 1009 -8.54 -7.63 -27.41
C HIS A 1009 -9.99 -7.74 -26.89
N ASN A 1010 -10.91 -8.14 -27.77
CA ASN A 1010 -12.28 -8.51 -27.46
C ASN A 1010 -12.78 -9.53 -28.49
N PHE A 1011 -13.91 -10.19 -28.21
CA PHE A 1011 -14.58 -11.10 -29.15
C PHE A 1011 -16.08 -11.18 -28.89
N VAL A 1012 -16.81 -11.82 -29.82
CA VAL A 1012 -18.25 -12.10 -29.67
C VAL A 1012 -18.47 -13.50 -29.09
N ALA A 1013 -19.14 -13.57 -27.94
CA ALA A 1013 -19.58 -14.80 -27.28
C ALA A 1013 -21.07 -14.69 -26.89
N ASN A 1014 -21.88 -15.73 -27.13
CA ASN A 1014 -23.34 -15.72 -26.98
C ASN A 1014 -24.03 -14.51 -27.66
N ASN A 1015 -23.46 -14.03 -28.76
CA ASN A 1015 -23.84 -12.78 -29.41
C ASN A 1015 -23.82 -11.56 -28.45
N ILE A 1016 -22.79 -11.45 -27.60
CA ILE A 1016 -22.47 -10.35 -26.70
C ILE A 1016 -20.96 -10.05 -26.85
N ILE A 1017 -20.55 -8.78 -26.74
CA ILE A 1017 -19.15 -8.36 -26.95
C ILE A 1017 -18.40 -8.37 -25.61
N VAL A 1018 -17.29 -9.11 -25.53
CA VAL A 1018 -16.57 -9.46 -24.28
C VAL A 1018 -15.06 -9.19 -24.37
N HIS A 1019 -14.44 -8.73 -23.28
CA HIS A 1019 -13.04 -8.30 -23.23
C HIS A 1019 -12.04 -9.44 -22.94
N ASN A 1020 -10.77 -9.26 -23.33
CA ASN A 1020 -9.66 -10.22 -23.18
C ASN A 1020 -8.77 -10.02 -21.92
N SER A 1021 -7.74 -10.83 -21.75
CA SER A 1021 -6.82 -10.83 -20.59
C SER A 1021 -5.50 -10.03 -20.79
N ILE A 1022 -4.87 -9.60 -19.69
CA ILE A 1022 -3.79 -8.56 -19.65
C ILE A 1022 -2.38 -9.12 -19.92
N GLU A 1023 -2.12 -10.40 -19.63
CA GLU A 1023 -0.78 -11.03 -19.62
C GLU A 1023 -0.10 -11.20 -21.00
N GLN A 1024 -0.63 -10.58 -22.06
CA GLN A 1024 -0.28 -10.87 -23.44
C GLN A 1024 1.09 -10.32 -23.86
N ASP A 1025 1.40 -9.08 -23.45
CA ASP A 1025 2.57 -8.32 -23.96
C ASP A 1025 3.93 -8.70 -23.33
N ALA A 1026 3.94 -9.48 -22.25
CA ALA A 1026 5.16 -9.98 -21.60
C ALA A 1026 5.65 -11.30 -22.24
N ASP A 1027 6.96 -11.45 -22.43
CA ASP A 1027 7.58 -12.64 -23.06
C ASP A 1027 7.96 -13.70 -22.01
N LEU A 1028 8.29 -13.26 -20.80
CA LEU A 1028 8.56 -14.10 -19.63
C LEU A 1028 7.70 -13.65 -18.44
N VAL A 1029 7.11 -14.61 -17.74
CA VAL A 1029 6.40 -14.37 -16.47
C VAL A 1029 6.94 -15.33 -15.43
N MET A 1030 7.53 -14.76 -14.37
CA MET A 1030 8.04 -15.50 -13.21
C MET A 1030 7.20 -15.18 -11.99
N MET A 1031 6.84 -16.21 -11.21
CA MET A 1031 6.07 -16.08 -9.98
C MET A 1031 6.87 -16.58 -8.78
N ILE A 1032 6.87 -15.83 -7.70
CA ILE A 1032 7.60 -16.15 -6.48
C ILE A 1032 6.65 -16.89 -5.54
N TYR A 1033 7.04 -18.11 -5.14
CA TYR A 1033 6.34 -18.91 -4.15
C TYR A 1033 7.31 -19.39 -3.07
N ARG A 1034 6.82 -19.48 -1.83
CA ARG A 1034 7.59 -19.95 -0.69
C ARG A 1034 6.72 -20.92 0.09
N ASP A 1035 7.03 -22.20 0.01
CA ASP A 1035 6.28 -23.22 0.74
C ASP A 1035 6.43 -22.99 2.26
N ASP A 1036 7.63 -22.60 2.71
CA ASP A 1036 7.94 -22.31 4.12
C ASP A 1036 7.20 -21.10 4.72
N TYR A 1037 6.49 -20.32 3.91
CA TYR A 1037 5.60 -19.25 4.34
C TYR A 1037 4.14 -19.71 4.54
N TYR A 1038 3.73 -20.80 3.88
CA TYR A 1038 2.38 -21.38 3.99
C TYR A 1038 2.35 -22.65 4.84
N ASN A 1039 3.45 -23.42 4.86
CA ASN A 1039 3.63 -24.70 5.54
C ASN A 1039 4.89 -24.64 6.43
N PRO A 1040 4.79 -24.19 7.70
CA PRO A 1040 5.96 -23.93 8.55
C PRO A 1040 6.84 -25.17 8.85
N ASP A 1041 6.23 -26.35 8.84
CA ASP A 1041 6.88 -27.66 9.07
C ASP A 1041 7.41 -28.31 7.77
N THR A 1042 7.42 -27.59 6.64
CA THR A 1042 7.93 -28.13 5.37
C THR A 1042 9.42 -28.50 5.49
N PRO A 1043 9.87 -29.63 4.89
CA PRO A 1043 11.29 -29.94 4.77
C PRO A 1043 12.06 -28.91 3.93
N ASP A 1044 11.37 -28.16 3.07
CA ASP A 1044 11.95 -27.18 2.14
C ASP A 1044 12.13 -25.77 2.78
N ARG A 1045 12.39 -25.70 4.09
CA ARG A 1045 12.50 -24.43 4.82
C ARG A 1045 13.65 -23.55 4.31
N GLY A 1046 13.36 -22.28 4.03
CA GLY A 1046 14.30 -21.35 3.41
C GLY A 1046 14.44 -21.48 1.89
N ILE A 1047 13.70 -22.41 1.25
CA ILE A 1047 13.66 -22.54 -0.21
C ILE A 1047 12.54 -21.65 -0.78
N THR A 1048 12.89 -20.87 -1.80
CA THR A 1048 11.96 -20.09 -2.61
C THR A 1048 11.84 -20.73 -3.99
N GLU A 1049 10.61 -21.03 -4.40
CA GLU A 1049 10.29 -21.46 -5.75
C GLU A 1049 10.11 -20.23 -6.67
N ILE A 1050 10.87 -20.18 -7.75
CA ILE A 1050 10.62 -19.29 -8.88
C ILE A 1050 9.90 -20.12 -9.95
N ILE A 1051 8.61 -19.91 -10.08
CA ILE A 1051 7.71 -20.61 -11.00
C ILE A 1051 7.70 -19.84 -12.32
N MET A 1052 8.26 -20.44 -13.37
CA MET A 1052 8.23 -19.86 -14.71
C MET A 1052 6.87 -20.18 -15.33
N ALA A 1053 5.93 -19.24 -15.17
CA ALA A 1053 4.52 -19.42 -15.48
C ALA A 1053 4.22 -19.20 -16.98
N LYS A 1054 4.95 -18.31 -17.65
CA LYS A 1054 4.94 -18.10 -19.11
C LYS A 1054 6.37 -17.93 -19.58
N HIS A 1055 6.74 -18.56 -20.69
CA HIS A 1055 8.00 -18.35 -21.38
C HIS A 1055 7.72 -18.48 -22.88
N ARG A 1056 7.99 -17.44 -23.67
CA ARG A 1056 7.64 -17.38 -25.09
C ARG A 1056 8.52 -18.27 -25.98
N ASN A 1057 9.80 -18.39 -25.61
CA ASN A 1057 10.85 -18.94 -26.47
C ASN A 1057 11.53 -20.19 -25.85
N GLY A 1058 10.96 -20.78 -24.79
CA GLY A 1058 11.56 -21.91 -24.08
C GLY A 1058 10.62 -22.57 -23.06
N PRO A 1059 11.14 -23.47 -22.21
CA PRO A 1059 10.32 -24.28 -21.30
C PRO A 1059 9.75 -23.47 -20.14
N THR A 1060 8.59 -23.89 -19.62
CA THR A 1060 8.02 -23.49 -18.32
C THR A 1060 8.33 -24.55 -17.26
N GLY A 1061 8.16 -24.22 -15.97
CA GLY A 1061 8.60 -25.08 -14.88
C GLY A 1061 8.88 -24.34 -13.57
N THR A 1062 9.76 -24.86 -12.72
CA THR A 1062 10.05 -24.28 -11.41
C THR A 1062 11.50 -24.47 -11.00
N ILE A 1063 12.11 -23.40 -10.52
CA ILE A 1063 13.48 -23.33 -10.01
C ILE A 1063 13.43 -23.15 -8.50
N LYS A 1064 14.34 -23.78 -7.75
CA LYS A 1064 14.46 -23.64 -6.30
C LYS A 1064 15.71 -22.83 -5.95
N LEU A 1065 15.52 -21.67 -5.30
CA LEU A 1065 16.59 -20.81 -4.78
C LEU A 1065 16.58 -20.83 -3.25
N LEU A 1066 17.74 -20.61 -2.63
CA LEU A 1066 17.83 -20.40 -1.18
C LEU A 1066 17.60 -18.91 -0.86
N PHE A 1067 16.69 -18.60 0.06
CA PHE A 1067 16.52 -17.26 0.61
C PHE A 1067 17.18 -17.14 1.99
N ASP A 1068 18.08 -16.18 2.11
CA ASP A 1068 18.77 -15.82 3.35
C ASP A 1068 18.16 -14.52 3.93
N PRO A 1069 17.28 -14.63 4.95
CA PRO A 1069 16.52 -13.49 5.45
C PRO A 1069 17.40 -12.44 6.16
N GLN A 1070 18.55 -12.85 6.73
CA GLN A 1070 19.42 -11.95 7.52
C GLN A 1070 20.07 -10.86 6.67
N PHE A 1071 20.35 -11.16 5.40
CA PHE A 1071 20.94 -10.24 4.43
C PHE A 1071 19.96 -9.86 3.31
N THR A 1072 18.69 -10.30 3.42
CA THR A 1072 17.67 -10.17 2.36
C THR A 1072 18.18 -10.65 0.99
N LYS A 1073 18.90 -11.79 0.98
CA LYS A 1073 19.71 -12.23 -0.16
C LYS A 1073 19.27 -13.59 -0.68
N PHE A 1074 19.12 -13.70 -2.00
CA PHE A 1074 18.87 -14.97 -2.68
C PHE A 1074 20.18 -15.59 -3.15
N ARG A 1075 20.28 -16.92 -3.09
CA ARG A 1075 21.45 -17.70 -3.47
C ARG A 1075 21.03 -18.94 -4.28
N ASN A 1076 21.94 -19.46 -5.10
CA ASN A 1076 21.76 -20.76 -5.73
C ASN A 1076 21.65 -21.86 -4.66
N LEU A 1077 20.80 -22.86 -4.91
CA LEU A 1077 20.77 -24.08 -4.11
C LEU A 1077 22.07 -24.87 -4.40
N ALA A 1078 22.70 -25.45 -3.39
CA ALA A 1078 24.00 -26.10 -3.55
C ALA A 1078 23.88 -27.33 -4.48
N ASN A 1079 24.80 -27.43 -5.44
CA ASN A 1079 24.79 -28.50 -6.43
C ASN A 1079 25.11 -29.86 -5.77
N PRO A 1080 24.28 -30.92 -5.95
CA PRO A 1080 24.58 -32.26 -5.43
C PRO A 1080 25.88 -32.89 -5.94
N ARG A 1081 26.56 -32.25 -6.91
CA ARG A 1081 27.83 -32.69 -7.50
C ARG A 1081 29.06 -31.87 -7.08
N SER A 1082 28.96 -30.91 -6.16
CA SER A 1082 30.12 -30.22 -5.60
C SER A 1082 30.49 -30.75 -4.22
N SER A 1083 31.17 -31.91 -4.23
CA SER A 1083 31.92 -32.50 -3.11
C SER A 1083 33.39 -32.55 -3.46
#